data_AF-A0A257I1I9-F1
#
_entry.id   AF-A0A257I1I9-F1
#
_cell.length_a   1.000
_cell.length_b   1.000
_cell.length_c   1.000
_cell.angle_alpha   90.00
_cell.angle_beta   90.00
_cell.angle_gamma   90.00
#
_symmetry.space_group_name_H-M   'P 1'
#
loop_
_entity.id
_entity.type
_entity.pdbx_description
1 polymer ?
#
loop_
_entity_poly.entity_id
_entity_poly.type
_entity_poly.pdbx_seq_one_letter_code
_entity_poly.pdbx_strand_id
1 'polypeptide(L)'
;MMKENNIVKADNLVELKNKLNGVFDIIRRTVEVADYHIILYILSLQRYEIFKGKTFEDHFGLFDLIGESDNVLPKDLEKIREDYFLQFDNLSIDTIKSIVELYSSLNQTVLQDYFPEIFDDLLFKLLKFNGRISGELVLSEELNRFVGSLIDFSKSDLETSASEWPFHNVYNPFAGLASFGKHFKQEDDILYYGQELNHTIWLIGTLRLLAYNKPTQFFVEEDSLENWKGAFIEKRDPIWLENTKFQLVISNPPLGLKLPIQIVGRFGPIKTYEHFLIEKGIESLKETGKLIAVITPTFLSRLGSEERLREYLIENDLIEMIISLQSGIIMNTDIPLVIFIINKNKKESEKGVVKFVDAKKLAEKSKNLNESSLLTEVRSEKESDILRIIPNETIVSYRYNLDSGRYFQKIYDGVQLKELGQIIRGRNDGENLFGKFIRIRDLKENALDNQIAINNIEDSAIPRQALKISESCILIAARWKTLKPTYFNYEGTPIYINPDIIAFKLDETKCDIVFLINELHSGYVLEQIDNYRIGSVIPTIRKEDLISIFISIPEIGKKSLEYQKSLVKQRLYSLAEEKKRELNLFNKIHGLEAEIFEQNTFLRHTLAGPASNLRDSVSNIRTILLEKIIPHYPNLFDLKISEKHLKSLGDYISIIERDAEKIVQTVSSQLKVDTGVQSKKLEQIEIYEFLENYSAEYNERRGLNFKTEFQFDKEVFINENGDRIKTYILANKDLLSDLFDNLVNNAVKHAFLPDDKNRIEIYIMKNTEFEDQDEISILFSNTGKPFPENFSFEDFIRKGAGFGLNAGDGVGGWYINEIIKRLNGSLDMIDETGSEGLPGTDLATSFEITFPILEIEEHE
;
A
#
# COMPACT_ATOMS: atom_id res chain seq x y z
N MET A 1 -20.63 -44.95 -29.78
CA MET A 1 -19.87 -46.07 -29.15
C MET A 1 -18.68 -45.63 -28.28
N MET A 2 -17.51 -45.16 -28.78
CA MET A 2 -16.39 -44.79 -27.87
C MET A 2 -16.71 -43.62 -26.92
N LYS A 3 -17.42 -42.58 -27.38
CA LYS A 3 -17.88 -41.47 -26.52
C LYS A 3 -18.94 -41.91 -25.49
N GLU A 4 -19.86 -42.79 -25.87
CA GLU A 4 -20.90 -43.33 -24.97
C GLU A 4 -20.31 -44.26 -23.90
N ASN A 5 -19.34 -45.11 -24.27
CA ASN A 5 -18.62 -45.93 -23.29
C ASN A 5 -17.80 -45.10 -22.29
N ASN A 6 -17.24 -43.96 -22.72
CA ASN A 6 -16.52 -43.05 -21.82
C ASN A 6 -17.47 -42.30 -20.88
N ILE A 7 -18.68 -41.94 -21.33
CA ILE A 7 -19.71 -41.32 -20.48
C ILE A 7 -20.21 -42.32 -19.43
N VAL A 8 -20.56 -43.55 -19.81
CA VAL A 8 -21.00 -44.59 -18.88
C VAL A 8 -19.91 -44.95 -17.86
N LYS A 9 -18.64 -44.99 -18.28
CA LYS A 9 -17.51 -45.21 -17.35
C LYS A 9 -17.32 -44.04 -16.38
N ALA A 10 -17.52 -42.80 -16.82
CA ALA A 10 -17.43 -41.62 -15.97
C ALA A 10 -18.56 -41.57 -14.93
N ASP A 11 -19.80 -41.87 -15.32
CA ASP A 11 -20.94 -41.90 -14.41
C ASP A 11 -20.77 -42.98 -13.32
N ASN A 12 -20.31 -44.18 -13.71
CA ASN A 12 -20.03 -45.26 -12.77
C ASN A 12 -18.90 -44.92 -11.78
N LEU A 13 -17.89 -44.16 -12.21
CA LEU A 13 -16.81 -43.68 -11.33
C LEU A 13 -17.32 -42.65 -10.31
N VAL A 14 -18.20 -41.73 -10.75
CA VAL A 14 -18.84 -40.76 -9.86
C VAL A 14 -19.71 -41.46 -8.82
N GLU A 15 -20.52 -42.43 -9.24
CA GLU A 15 -21.34 -43.24 -8.32
C GLU A 15 -20.48 -43.97 -7.28
N LEU A 16 -19.37 -44.61 -7.71
CA LEU A 16 -18.44 -45.27 -6.81
C LEU A 16 -17.83 -44.29 -5.81
N LYS A 17 -17.34 -43.12 -6.27
CA LYS A 17 -16.77 -42.08 -5.39
C LYS A 17 -17.80 -41.55 -4.39
N ASN A 18 -19.06 -41.42 -4.79
CA ASN A 18 -20.14 -41.01 -3.90
C ASN A 18 -20.41 -42.06 -2.82
N LYS A 19 -20.44 -43.35 -3.19
CA LYS A 19 -20.59 -44.44 -2.24
C LYS A 19 -19.41 -44.53 -1.28
N LEU A 20 -18.19 -44.35 -1.79
CA LEU A 20 -16.96 -44.33 -1.00
C LEU A 20 -16.98 -43.24 0.09
N ASN A 21 -17.65 -42.11 -0.15
CA ASN A 21 -17.79 -41.06 0.86
C ASN A 21 -18.52 -41.54 2.13
N GLY A 22 -19.30 -42.63 2.07
CA GLY A 22 -19.90 -43.25 3.26
C GLY A 22 -18.87 -43.68 4.32
N VAL A 23 -17.59 -43.83 3.94
CA VAL A 23 -16.51 -44.11 4.91
C VAL A 23 -16.38 -42.99 5.94
N PHE A 24 -16.64 -41.74 5.55
CA PHE A 24 -16.56 -40.58 6.45
C PHE A 24 -17.65 -40.59 7.52
N ASP A 25 -18.79 -41.24 7.27
CA ASP A 25 -19.83 -41.43 8.28
C ASP A 25 -19.44 -42.52 9.29
N ILE A 26 -18.76 -43.58 8.83
CA ILE A 26 -18.28 -44.68 9.69
C ILE A 26 -17.20 -44.20 10.64
N ILE A 27 -16.22 -43.42 10.14
CA ILE A 27 -15.04 -42.99 10.92
C ILE A 27 -15.30 -41.75 11.78
N ARG A 28 -16.46 -41.10 11.61
CA ARG A 28 -16.78 -39.86 12.30
C ARG A 28 -16.83 -40.09 13.82
N ARG A 29 -15.86 -39.53 14.54
CA ARG A 29 -15.71 -39.63 16.02
C ARG A 29 -15.36 -41.03 16.53
N THR A 30 -14.99 -41.96 15.66
CA THR A 30 -14.66 -43.35 16.00
C THR A 30 -13.22 -43.72 15.71
N VAL A 31 -12.52 -42.94 14.87
CA VAL A 31 -11.14 -43.18 14.46
C VAL A 31 -10.31 -41.91 14.66
N GLU A 32 -9.12 -42.04 15.21
CA GLU A 32 -8.19 -40.92 15.32
C GLU A 32 -7.55 -40.59 13.97
N VAL A 33 -7.15 -39.32 13.79
CA VAL A 33 -6.53 -38.84 12.55
C VAL A 33 -5.27 -39.62 12.19
N ALA A 34 -4.50 -40.00 13.22
CA ALA A 34 -3.26 -40.74 13.06
C ALA A 34 -3.47 -42.10 12.39
N ASP A 35 -4.68 -42.67 12.45
CA ASP A 35 -4.98 -44.04 12.01
C ASP A 35 -5.67 -44.10 10.63
N TYR A 36 -5.89 -42.96 9.97
CA TYR A 36 -6.58 -42.92 8.67
C TYR A 36 -5.84 -43.68 7.56
N HIS A 37 -4.54 -43.93 7.70
CA HIS A 37 -3.78 -44.76 6.77
C HIS A 37 -4.23 -46.23 6.79
N ILE A 38 -4.87 -46.70 7.87
CA ILE A 38 -5.45 -48.05 7.96
C ILE A 38 -6.61 -48.20 6.98
N ILE A 39 -7.41 -47.14 6.82
CA ILE A 39 -8.53 -47.09 5.87
C ILE A 39 -8.02 -47.28 4.44
N LEU A 40 -6.90 -46.64 4.09
CA LEU A 40 -6.25 -46.77 2.79
C LEU A 40 -5.68 -48.19 2.57
N TYR A 41 -5.18 -48.82 3.62
CA TYR A 41 -4.71 -50.20 3.57
C TYR A 41 -5.85 -51.18 3.30
N ILE A 42 -6.98 -51.06 4.00
CA ILE A 42 -8.17 -51.89 3.78
C ILE A 42 -8.70 -51.70 2.35
N LEU A 43 -8.71 -50.47 1.81
CA LEU A 43 -9.07 -50.22 0.42
C LEU A 43 -8.11 -50.94 -0.55
N SER A 44 -6.81 -50.92 -0.24
CA SER A 44 -5.78 -51.60 -1.03
C SER A 44 -5.95 -53.12 -1.01
N LEU A 45 -6.33 -53.71 0.12
CA LEU A 45 -6.70 -55.13 0.20
C LEU A 45 -7.96 -55.44 -0.61
N GLN A 46 -8.97 -54.57 -0.59
CA GLN A 46 -10.20 -54.75 -1.38
C GLN A 46 -9.92 -54.78 -2.89
N ARG A 47 -8.91 -54.06 -3.38
CA ARG A 47 -8.47 -54.11 -4.78
C ARG A 47 -8.20 -55.55 -5.26
N TYR A 48 -7.63 -56.36 -4.37
CA TYR A 48 -7.27 -57.76 -4.59
C TYR A 48 -8.34 -58.74 -4.07
N GLU A 49 -9.56 -58.26 -3.80
CA GLU A 49 -10.71 -59.05 -3.38
C GLU A 49 -10.44 -59.93 -2.14
N ILE A 50 -9.56 -59.50 -1.23
CA ILE A 50 -9.13 -60.29 -0.06
C ILE A 50 -10.31 -60.68 0.84
N PHE A 51 -11.30 -59.81 0.97
CA PHE A 51 -12.48 -60.02 1.83
C PHE A 51 -13.62 -60.80 1.16
N LYS A 52 -13.51 -61.15 -0.13
CA LYS A 52 -14.61 -61.73 -0.90
C LYS A 52 -15.03 -63.10 -0.37
N GLY A 53 -16.23 -63.19 0.18
CA GLY A 53 -16.80 -64.44 0.69
C GLY A 53 -16.16 -64.95 1.98
N LYS A 54 -15.41 -64.09 2.68
CA LYS A 54 -14.72 -64.40 3.94
C LYS A 54 -15.22 -63.50 5.06
N THR A 55 -15.12 -63.98 6.30
CA THR A 55 -15.52 -63.26 7.52
C THR A 55 -14.46 -63.43 8.59
N PHE A 56 -14.37 -62.48 9.52
CA PHE A 56 -13.44 -62.51 10.65
C PHE A 56 -14.16 -62.01 11.91
N GLU A 57 -13.82 -62.56 13.08
CA GLU A 57 -14.50 -62.23 14.34
C GLU A 57 -13.77 -61.14 15.12
N ASP A 58 -12.42 -61.17 15.11
CA ASP A 58 -11.52 -60.29 15.84
C ASP A 58 -10.32 -59.84 14.96
N HIS A 59 -9.42 -59.03 15.54
CA HIS A 59 -8.23 -58.50 14.86
C HIS A 59 -7.24 -59.60 14.42
N PHE A 60 -7.14 -60.67 15.20
CA PHE A 60 -6.27 -61.81 14.87
C PHE A 60 -6.80 -62.58 13.65
N GLY A 61 -8.10 -62.86 13.63
CA GLY A 61 -8.76 -63.48 12.48
C GLY A 61 -8.69 -62.61 11.21
N LEU A 62 -8.69 -61.28 11.34
CA LEU A 62 -8.43 -60.38 10.21
C LEU A 62 -7.00 -60.55 9.67
N PHE A 63 -6.01 -60.64 10.56
CA PHE A 63 -4.61 -60.83 10.17
C PHE A 63 -4.39 -62.16 9.45
N ASP A 64 -4.92 -63.25 10.00
CA ASP A 64 -4.86 -64.58 9.39
C ASP A 64 -5.54 -64.57 8.02
N LEU A 65 -6.72 -63.96 7.91
CA LEU A 65 -7.44 -63.84 6.63
C LEU A 65 -6.61 -63.13 5.56
N ILE A 66 -5.88 -62.07 5.92
CA ILE A 66 -4.99 -61.36 5.01
C ILE A 66 -3.80 -62.25 4.61
N GLY A 67 -3.27 -63.04 5.53
CA GLY A 67 -2.12 -63.94 5.29
C GLY A 67 -2.45 -65.22 4.51
N GLU A 68 -3.66 -65.76 4.66
CA GLU A 68 -4.10 -67.03 4.05
C GLU A 68 -4.87 -66.84 2.73
N SER A 69 -4.84 -65.65 2.15
CA SER A 69 -5.64 -65.36 0.96
C SER A 69 -5.13 -66.11 -0.30
N ASP A 70 -6.03 -66.84 -0.98
CA ASP A 70 -5.78 -67.46 -2.29
C ASP A 70 -5.45 -66.43 -3.39
N ASN A 71 -5.84 -65.17 -3.20
CA ASN A 71 -5.50 -64.08 -4.11
C ASN A 71 -4.07 -63.58 -3.83
N VAL A 72 -3.22 -63.61 -4.85
CA VAL A 72 -1.81 -63.22 -4.74
C VAL A 72 -1.69 -61.72 -4.44
N LEU A 73 -1.37 -61.40 -3.18
CA LEU A 73 -0.96 -60.06 -2.78
C LEU A 73 0.40 -59.71 -3.41
N PRO A 74 0.61 -58.45 -3.84
CA PRO A 74 1.95 -57.99 -4.14
C PRO A 74 2.87 -58.20 -2.92
N LYS A 75 4.06 -58.75 -3.13
CA LYS A 75 5.04 -59.01 -2.05
C LYS A 75 5.28 -57.80 -1.15
N ASP A 76 5.28 -56.60 -1.74
CA ASP A 76 5.50 -55.36 -1.00
C ASP A 76 4.30 -54.97 -0.13
N LEU A 77 3.06 -55.30 -0.54
CA LEU A 77 1.87 -55.13 0.29
C LEU A 77 1.83 -56.14 1.45
N GLU A 78 2.40 -57.34 1.22
CA GLU A 78 2.58 -58.36 2.25
C GLU A 78 3.67 -57.98 3.27
N LYS A 79 4.79 -57.37 2.82
CA LYS A 79 5.86 -56.91 3.72
C LYS A 79 5.37 -55.94 4.79
N ILE A 80 4.48 -55.02 4.43
CA ILE A 80 3.93 -54.03 5.36
C ILE A 80 2.72 -54.55 6.15
N ARG A 81 2.33 -55.82 5.98
CA ARG A 81 1.20 -56.43 6.70
C ARG A 81 1.42 -56.41 8.20
N GLU A 82 2.63 -56.73 8.65
CA GLU A 82 2.96 -56.75 10.08
C GLU A 82 2.93 -55.34 10.69
N ASP A 83 3.41 -54.33 9.96
CA ASP A 83 3.32 -52.93 10.37
C ASP A 83 1.87 -52.50 10.60
N TYR A 84 0.97 -52.88 9.69
CA TYR A 84 -0.47 -52.58 9.80
C TYR A 84 -1.19 -53.42 10.84
N PHE A 85 -0.76 -54.65 11.09
CA PHE A 85 -1.35 -55.51 12.12
C PHE A 85 -1.30 -54.87 13.50
N LEU A 86 -0.14 -54.34 13.86
CA LEU A 86 0.07 -53.63 15.13
C LEU A 86 -0.81 -52.37 15.25
N GLN A 87 -1.20 -51.79 14.12
CA GLN A 87 -1.99 -50.56 14.06
C GLN A 87 -3.49 -50.83 14.00
N PHE A 88 -3.95 -52.02 13.58
CA PHE A 88 -5.37 -52.37 13.56
C PHE A 88 -6.01 -52.30 14.95
N ASP A 89 -5.26 -52.54 16.02
CA ASP A 89 -5.73 -52.42 17.40
C ASP A 89 -6.21 -51.01 17.76
N ASN A 90 -5.79 -49.99 17.00
CA ASN A 90 -6.26 -48.61 17.17
C ASN A 90 -7.72 -48.42 16.72
N LEU A 91 -8.27 -49.35 15.92
CA LEU A 91 -9.66 -49.32 15.47
C LEU A 91 -10.46 -50.46 16.13
N SER A 92 -11.71 -50.17 16.48
CA SER A 92 -12.61 -51.24 16.92
C SER A 92 -12.88 -52.22 15.77
N ILE A 93 -13.05 -53.51 16.09
CA ILE A 93 -13.32 -54.51 15.07
C ILE A 93 -14.62 -54.24 14.30
N ASP A 94 -15.62 -53.66 14.95
CA ASP A 94 -16.90 -53.29 14.33
C ASP A 94 -16.74 -52.14 13.33
N THR A 95 -15.83 -51.19 13.61
CA THR A 95 -15.44 -50.14 12.66
C THR A 95 -14.79 -50.75 11.43
N ILE A 96 -13.84 -51.69 11.61
CA ILE A 96 -13.18 -52.36 10.49
C ILE A 96 -14.17 -53.16 9.65
N LYS A 97 -15.07 -53.93 10.29
CA LYS A 97 -16.14 -54.67 9.60
C LYS A 97 -17.03 -53.74 8.78
N SER A 98 -17.44 -52.61 9.34
CA SER A 98 -18.26 -51.61 8.63
C SER A 98 -17.54 -51.04 7.39
N ILE A 99 -16.24 -50.76 7.49
CA ILE A 99 -15.41 -50.30 6.35
C ILE A 99 -15.31 -51.40 5.28
N VAL A 100 -15.03 -52.65 5.68
CA VAL A 100 -14.93 -53.80 4.77
C VAL A 100 -16.26 -54.05 4.06
N GLU A 101 -17.39 -53.98 4.76
CA GLU A 101 -18.73 -54.12 4.17
C GLU A 101 -19.01 -53.03 3.13
N LEU A 102 -18.69 -51.77 3.46
CA LEU A 102 -18.81 -50.67 2.52
C LEU A 102 -17.96 -50.91 1.28
N TYR A 103 -16.69 -51.25 1.45
CA TYR A 103 -15.75 -51.44 0.34
C TYR A 103 -16.08 -52.67 -0.52
N SER A 104 -16.56 -53.75 0.10
CA SER A 104 -17.02 -54.96 -0.60
C SER A 104 -18.27 -54.70 -1.46
N SER A 105 -19.03 -53.64 -1.13
CA SER A 105 -20.22 -53.24 -1.89
C SER A 105 -19.92 -52.32 -3.07
N LEU A 106 -18.66 -51.90 -3.26
CA LEU A 106 -18.25 -51.06 -4.40
C LEU A 106 -18.24 -51.87 -5.70
N ASN A 107 -18.39 -51.20 -6.84
CA ASN A 107 -18.25 -51.84 -8.14
C ASN A 107 -16.79 -52.25 -8.35
N GLN A 108 -16.49 -53.55 -8.23
CA GLN A 108 -15.13 -54.08 -8.28
C GLN A 108 -14.41 -53.79 -9.61
N THR A 109 -15.12 -53.87 -10.74
CA THR A 109 -14.53 -53.58 -12.06
C THR A 109 -14.08 -52.12 -12.14
N VAL A 110 -14.92 -51.19 -11.69
CA VAL A 110 -14.60 -49.74 -11.68
C VAL A 110 -13.49 -49.45 -10.67
N LEU A 111 -13.53 -50.08 -9.49
CA LEU A 111 -12.49 -49.95 -8.47
C LEU A 111 -11.12 -50.38 -9.02
N GLN A 112 -11.05 -51.49 -9.77
CA GLN A 112 -9.81 -51.96 -10.36
C GLN A 112 -9.32 -51.06 -11.52
N ASP A 113 -10.22 -50.67 -12.43
CA ASP A 113 -9.91 -49.81 -13.58
C ASP A 113 -9.37 -48.43 -13.15
N TYR A 114 -9.90 -47.87 -12.06
CA TYR A 114 -9.62 -46.50 -11.61
C TYR A 114 -8.97 -46.44 -10.21
N PHE A 115 -8.38 -47.55 -9.74
CA PHE A 115 -7.83 -47.63 -8.38
C PHE A 115 -6.90 -46.46 -8.00
N PRO A 116 -5.93 -46.04 -8.84
CA PRO A 116 -5.03 -44.94 -8.49
C PRO A 116 -5.78 -43.62 -8.22
N GLU A 117 -6.78 -43.30 -9.05
CA GLU A 117 -7.57 -42.08 -8.91
C GLU A 117 -8.50 -42.13 -7.69
N ILE A 118 -9.06 -43.30 -7.40
CA ILE A 118 -9.92 -43.53 -6.22
C ILE A 118 -9.08 -43.44 -4.95
N PHE A 119 -7.89 -44.04 -4.95
CA PHE A 119 -6.96 -44.01 -3.82
C PHE A 119 -6.54 -42.58 -3.49
N ASP A 120 -6.07 -41.80 -4.48
CA ASP A 120 -5.66 -40.41 -4.27
C ASP A 120 -6.85 -39.53 -3.84
N ASP A 121 -8.03 -39.70 -4.44
CA ASP A 121 -9.24 -38.96 -4.05
C ASP A 121 -9.60 -39.23 -2.57
N LEU A 122 -9.57 -40.49 -2.14
CA LEU A 122 -9.80 -40.85 -0.74
C LEU A 122 -8.71 -40.29 0.17
N LEU A 123 -7.43 -40.46 -0.19
CA LEU A 123 -6.29 -39.91 0.55
C LEU A 123 -6.49 -38.42 0.77
N PHE A 124 -6.65 -37.62 -0.29
CA PHE A 124 -6.82 -36.17 -0.18
C PHE A 124 -8.09 -35.76 0.58
N LYS A 125 -9.19 -36.52 0.48
CA LYS A 125 -10.38 -36.28 1.31
C LYS A 125 -10.13 -36.58 2.78
N LEU A 126 -9.44 -37.68 3.11
CA LEU A 126 -8.99 -37.98 4.48
C LEU A 126 -8.09 -36.87 5.01
N LEU A 127 -7.20 -36.32 4.16
CA LEU A 127 -6.35 -35.18 4.53
C LEU A 127 -7.16 -33.90 4.80
N LYS A 128 -8.16 -33.60 3.96
CA LYS A 128 -9.03 -32.40 4.09
C LYS A 128 -10.01 -32.49 5.24
N PHE A 129 -10.57 -33.68 5.51
CA PHE A 129 -11.60 -33.91 6.53
C PHE A 129 -11.15 -33.45 7.93
N ASN A 130 -9.84 -33.43 8.18
CA ASN A 130 -9.27 -33.13 9.49
C ASN A 130 -8.91 -31.66 9.71
N GLY A 131 -8.88 -30.82 8.66
CA GLY A 131 -8.46 -29.40 8.76
C GLY A 131 -7.01 -29.15 9.21
N ARG A 132 -6.33 -30.18 9.76
CA ARG A 132 -4.92 -30.26 10.13
C ARG A 132 -4.51 -31.74 10.10
N ILE A 133 -3.51 -32.07 9.30
CA ILE A 133 -2.68 -33.25 9.58
C ILE A 133 -1.46 -32.75 10.31
N SER A 134 -1.04 -33.52 11.30
CA SER A 134 0.21 -33.43 12.04
C SER A 134 1.34 -32.73 11.29
N GLY A 135 1.42 -31.40 11.38
CA GLY A 135 2.60 -30.60 10.99
C GLY A 135 3.07 -30.63 9.53
N GLU A 136 2.50 -31.47 8.65
CA GLU A 136 3.12 -31.79 7.35
C GLU A 136 2.44 -31.10 6.15
N LEU A 137 3.27 -30.53 5.28
CA LEU A 137 2.86 -29.71 4.15
C LEU A 137 2.75 -30.57 2.88
N VAL A 138 1.53 -31.02 2.57
CA VAL A 138 1.26 -31.79 1.33
C VAL A 138 1.01 -30.84 0.17
N LEU A 139 1.84 -30.96 -0.87
CA LEU A 139 1.68 -30.20 -2.12
C LEU A 139 0.36 -30.56 -2.82
N SER A 140 -0.26 -29.59 -3.48
CA SER A 140 -1.45 -29.85 -4.29
C SER A 140 -1.15 -30.78 -5.46
N GLU A 141 -2.18 -31.49 -5.92
CA GLU A 141 -2.04 -32.42 -7.04
C GLU A 141 -1.69 -31.69 -8.36
N GLU A 142 -2.20 -30.46 -8.54
CA GLU A 142 -1.83 -29.60 -9.67
C GLU A 142 -0.34 -29.27 -9.68
N LEU A 143 0.24 -28.98 -8.51
CA LEU A 143 1.66 -28.68 -8.40
C LEU A 143 2.51 -29.93 -8.63
N ASN A 144 2.11 -31.08 -8.09
CA ASN A 144 2.83 -32.35 -8.31
C ASN A 144 2.88 -32.71 -9.81
N ARG A 145 1.74 -32.60 -10.52
CA ARG A 145 1.69 -32.82 -11.97
C ARG A 145 2.54 -31.82 -12.74
N PHE A 146 2.44 -30.53 -12.39
CA PHE A 146 3.24 -29.49 -13.04
C PHE A 146 4.75 -29.79 -12.89
N VAL A 147 5.23 -30.05 -11.67
CA VAL A 147 6.63 -30.40 -11.44
C VAL A 147 7.01 -31.68 -12.19
N GLY A 148 6.13 -32.69 -12.22
CA GLY A 148 6.32 -33.89 -13.02
C GLY A 148 6.47 -33.61 -14.52
N SER A 149 5.75 -32.63 -15.06
CA SER A 149 5.81 -32.24 -16.48
C SER A 149 7.09 -31.49 -16.88
N LEU A 150 7.87 -31.01 -15.89
CA LEU A 150 9.19 -30.40 -16.09
C LEU A 150 10.28 -31.44 -16.28
N ILE A 151 9.99 -32.71 -15.98
CA ILE A 151 10.93 -33.81 -16.08
C ILE A 151 10.95 -34.27 -17.54
N ASP A 152 12.09 -34.08 -18.19
CA ASP A 152 12.35 -34.51 -19.57
C ASP A 152 13.61 -35.37 -19.57
N PHE A 153 13.45 -36.67 -19.79
CA PHE A 153 14.57 -37.60 -19.95
C PHE A 153 14.74 -37.89 -21.44
N SER A 154 15.86 -37.48 -22.03
CA SER A 154 16.15 -37.81 -23.42
C SER A 154 16.73 -39.22 -23.50
N LYS A 155 16.38 -40.00 -24.53
CA LYS A 155 16.99 -41.33 -24.75
C LYS A 155 18.51 -41.25 -24.96
N SER A 156 19.03 -40.11 -25.41
CA SER A 156 20.47 -39.84 -25.52
C SER A 156 21.19 -39.74 -24.16
N ASP A 157 20.47 -39.51 -23.05
CA ASP A 157 21.07 -39.42 -21.71
C ASP A 157 21.47 -40.80 -21.14
N LEU A 158 21.04 -41.90 -21.79
CA LEU A 158 21.39 -43.28 -21.43
C LEU A 158 22.71 -43.75 -22.06
N GLU A 159 23.26 -43.01 -23.03
CA GLU A 159 24.47 -43.40 -23.76
C GLU A 159 25.73 -42.92 -23.05
N THR A 160 26.25 -43.63 -22.02
CA THR A 160 27.65 -43.36 -21.60
C THR A 160 28.43 -44.47 -20.90
N SER A 161 27.91 -45.66 -20.62
CA SER A 161 28.81 -46.76 -20.24
C SER A 161 28.19 -48.14 -20.46
N ALA A 162 28.92 -49.03 -21.13
CA ALA A 162 28.58 -50.44 -21.31
C ALA A 162 28.50 -51.25 -19.99
N SER A 163 28.73 -50.62 -18.84
CA SER A 163 28.68 -51.21 -17.50
C SER A 163 27.45 -50.82 -16.67
N GLU A 164 26.67 -49.80 -17.04
CA GLU A 164 25.47 -49.37 -16.29
C GLU A 164 24.19 -49.94 -16.92
N TRP A 165 23.31 -50.52 -16.10
CA TRP A 165 21.95 -50.87 -16.54
C TRP A 165 21.23 -49.60 -17.05
N PRO A 166 20.38 -49.69 -18.09
CA PRO A 166 19.87 -48.54 -18.83
C PRO A 166 18.71 -47.86 -18.10
N PHE A 167 18.90 -47.44 -16.84
CA PHE A 167 17.88 -46.72 -16.08
C PHE A 167 18.34 -45.32 -15.69
N HIS A 168 17.40 -44.37 -15.74
CA HIS A 168 17.56 -43.07 -15.12
C HIS A 168 17.31 -43.20 -13.61
N ASN A 169 18.37 -43.09 -12.80
CA ASN A 169 18.25 -43.08 -11.35
C ASN A 169 17.68 -41.73 -10.89
N VAL A 170 16.52 -41.75 -10.24
CA VAL A 170 15.85 -40.57 -9.68
C VAL A 170 15.81 -40.67 -8.16
N TYR A 171 16.23 -39.63 -7.46
CA TYR A 171 16.28 -39.63 -6.00
C TYR A 171 15.44 -38.53 -5.37
N ASN A 172 14.65 -38.89 -4.36
CA ASN A 172 13.93 -37.98 -3.49
C ASN A 172 14.30 -38.25 -2.01
N PRO A 173 15.16 -37.43 -1.40
CA PRO A 173 15.56 -37.58 0.01
C PRO A 173 14.47 -37.22 1.03
N PHE A 174 13.41 -36.53 0.62
CA PHE A 174 12.28 -36.17 1.50
C PHE A 174 10.99 -36.53 0.76
N ALA A 175 10.77 -37.83 0.65
CA ALA A 175 9.80 -38.38 -0.29
C ALA A 175 8.35 -38.17 0.13
N GLY A 176 8.08 -38.00 1.43
CA GLY A 176 6.72 -37.84 1.96
C GLY A 176 5.82 -38.96 1.47
N LEU A 177 4.64 -38.61 0.98
CA LEU A 177 3.66 -39.52 0.40
C LEU A 177 4.06 -40.06 -0.99
N ALA A 178 5.35 -40.04 -1.35
CA ALA A 178 5.90 -40.44 -2.65
C ALA A 178 5.22 -39.75 -3.86
N SER A 179 4.78 -38.50 -3.69
CA SER A 179 3.99 -37.74 -4.70
C SER A 179 4.68 -37.59 -6.05
N PHE A 180 6.02 -37.48 -6.09
CA PHE A 180 6.75 -37.42 -7.35
C PHE A 180 6.95 -38.82 -7.97
N GLY A 181 7.16 -39.84 -7.13
CA GLY A 181 7.41 -41.22 -7.56
C GLY A 181 6.28 -41.81 -8.42
N LYS A 182 5.03 -41.40 -8.19
CA LYS A 182 3.88 -41.89 -8.97
C LYS A 182 3.81 -41.36 -10.41
N HIS A 183 4.41 -40.20 -10.72
CA HIS A 183 4.25 -39.55 -12.02
C HIS A 183 5.15 -40.13 -13.11
N PHE A 184 6.20 -40.85 -12.73
CA PHE A 184 7.11 -41.52 -13.66
C PHE A 184 6.39 -42.62 -14.44
N LYS A 185 6.44 -42.60 -15.77
CA LYS A 185 5.84 -43.66 -16.58
C LYS A 185 6.75 -44.88 -16.59
N GLN A 186 6.15 -46.05 -16.80
CA GLN A 186 6.92 -47.28 -16.90
C GLN A 186 7.84 -47.30 -18.13
N GLU A 187 7.48 -46.53 -19.17
CA GLU A 187 8.25 -46.36 -20.42
C GLU A 187 9.48 -45.47 -20.28
N ASP A 188 9.65 -44.78 -19.14
CA ASP A 188 10.73 -43.80 -18.95
C ASP A 188 12.05 -44.46 -18.49
N ASP A 189 12.06 -45.79 -18.29
CA ASP A 189 13.17 -46.56 -17.73
C ASP A 189 13.74 -45.90 -16.46
N ILE A 190 12.86 -45.56 -15.51
CA ILE A 190 13.23 -44.85 -14.28
C ILE A 190 13.35 -45.82 -13.10
N LEU A 191 14.41 -45.64 -12.33
CA LEU A 191 14.56 -46.24 -11.01
C LEU A 191 14.42 -45.17 -9.93
N TYR A 192 13.30 -45.21 -9.20
CA TYR A 192 12.98 -44.25 -8.16
C TYR A 192 13.53 -44.67 -6.80
N TYR A 193 14.33 -43.81 -6.20
CA TYR A 193 14.91 -43.93 -4.87
C TYR A 193 14.27 -42.87 -3.97
N GLY A 194 13.59 -43.28 -2.91
CA GLY A 194 12.93 -42.36 -1.98
C GLY A 194 13.30 -42.68 -0.53
N GLN A 195 13.51 -41.65 0.29
CA GLN A 195 13.68 -41.77 1.72
C GLN A 195 12.61 -40.95 2.44
N GLU A 196 12.04 -41.51 3.49
CA GLU A 196 11.08 -40.84 4.36
C GLU A 196 11.37 -41.22 5.82
N LEU A 197 11.42 -40.23 6.71
CA LEU A 197 11.75 -40.47 8.12
C LEU A 197 10.53 -40.96 8.91
N ASN A 198 9.34 -40.45 8.58
CA ASN A 198 8.13 -40.77 9.31
C ASN A 198 7.55 -42.11 8.84
N HIS A 199 7.57 -43.12 9.72
CA HIS A 199 7.03 -44.46 9.47
C HIS A 199 5.62 -44.47 8.86
N THR A 200 4.67 -43.73 9.45
CA THR A 200 3.28 -43.70 8.97
C THR A 200 3.19 -43.10 7.57
N ILE A 201 3.97 -42.06 7.28
CA ILE A 201 4.02 -41.42 5.96
C ILE A 201 4.68 -42.33 4.94
N TRP A 202 5.73 -43.05 5.32
CA TRP A 202 6.35 -44.08 4.51
C TRP A 202 5.37 -45.21 4.18
N LEU A 203 4.55 -45.68 5.13
CA LEU A 203 3.50 -46.66 4.85
C LEU A 203 2.49 -46.14 3.82
N ILE A 204 1.99 -44.91 4.00
CA ILE A 204 1.05 -44.29 3.04
C ILE A 204 1.69 -44.13 1.66
N GLY A 205 2.95 -43.66 1.61
CA GLY A 205 3.70 -43.53 0.37
C GLY A 205 3.89 -44.87 -0.34
N THR A 206 4.11 -45.95 0.42
CA THR A 206 4.24 -47.32 -0.10
C THR A 206 2.93 -47.79 -0.71
N LEU A 207 1.81 -47.62 0.00
CA LEU A 207 0.48 -47.90 -0.55
C LEU A 207 0.18 -47.08 -1.80
N ARG A 208 0.58 -45.81 -1.81
CA ARG A 208 0.37 -44.93 -2.97
C ARG A 208 1.18 -45.38 -4.19
N LEU A 209 2.45 -45.75 -4.01
CA LEU A 209 3.25 -46.33 -5.08
C LEU A 209 2.62 -47.62 -5.62
N LEU A 210 2.14 -48.51 -4.74
CA LEU A 210 1.43 -49.74 -5.12
C LEU A 210 0.11 -49.46 -5.83
N ALA A 211 -0.65 -48.43 -5.42
CA ALA A 211 -1.87 -47.99 -6.08
C ALA A 211 -1.60 -47.66 -7.57
N TYR A 212 -0.48 -47.00 -7.84
CA TYR A 212 -0.01 -46.65 -9.19
C TYR A 212 0.82 -47.74 -9.88
N ASN A 213 0.90 -48.95 -9.31
CA ASN A 213 1.71 -50.07 -9.79
C ASN A 213 3.20 -49.71 -9.98
N LYS A 214 3.76 -48.91 -9.06
CA LYS A 214 5.17 -48.52 -9.06
C LYS A 214 6.01 -49.46 -8.18
N PRO A 215 7.28 -49.73 -8.56
CA PRO A 215 8.20 -50.46 -7.70
C PRO A 215 8.43 -49.73 -6.37
N THR A 216 8.47 -50.46 -5.26
CA THR A 216 8.70 -49.88 -3.92
C THR A 216 10.05 -50.27 -3.30
N GLN A 217 10.83 -51.13 -3.97
CA GLN A 217 12.08 -51.71 -3.44
C GLN A 217 13.10 -50.69 -2.90
N PHE A 218 13.12 -49.49 -3.49
CA PHE A 218 14.01 -48.38 -3.14
C PHE A 218 13.26 -47.18 -2.54
N PHE A 219 12.07 -47.39 -1.99
CA PHE A 219 11.41 -46.44 -1.09
C PHE A 219 11.54 -46.93 0.35
N VAL A 220 12.31 -46.22 1.16
CA VAL A 220 12.79 -46.71 2.47
C VAL A 220 12.48 -45.73 3.58
N GLU A 221 12.26 -46.27 4.78
CA GLU A 221 12.13 -45.52 6.02
C GLU A 221 13.52 -45.20 6.59
N GLU A 222 14.00 -43.97 6.46
CA GLU A 222 15.34 -43.56 6.92
C GLU A 222 15.48 -42.04 7.05
N ASP A 223 16.36 -41.57 7.94
CA ASP A 223 16.75 -40.16 8.04
C ASP A 223 17.79 -39.78 6.98
N SER A 224 17.38 -38.97 6.00
CA SER A 224 18.28 -38.44 4.96
C SER A 224 19.35 -37.48 5.49
N LEU A 225 19.21 -36.91 6.69
CA LEU A 225 20.24 -36.07 7.31
C LEU A 225 21.41 -36.90 7.85
N GLU A 226 21.13 -38.07 8.42
CA GLU A 226 22.14 -38.98 8.96
C GLU A 226 22.70 -39.88 7.86
N ASN A 227 21.84 -40.44 7.02
CA ASN A 227 22.15 -41.47 6.05
C ASN A 227 21.73 -41.06 4.64
N TRP A 228 22.36 -40.04 4.07
CA TRP A 228 22.13 -39.63 2.69
C TRP A 228 22.42 -40.77 1.72
N LYS A 229 21.37 -41.39 1.14
CA LYS A 229 21.39 -42.61 0.31
C LYS A 229 21.79 -43.91 1.05
N GLY A 230 21.93 -43.89 2.37
CA GLY A 230 22.56 -44.96 3.16
C GLY A 230 21.93 -46.33 2.98
N ALA A 231 20.61 -46.46 3.17
CA ALA A 231 19.91 -47.75 3.07
C ALA A 231 19.93 -48.37 1.67
N PHE A 232 20.28 -47.62 0.62
CA PHE A 232 20.43 -48.20 -0.71
C PHE A 232 21.76 -48.95 -0.85
N ILE A 233 22.80 -48.56 -0.10
CA ILE A 233 24.14 -49.14 -0.10
C ILE A 233 24.12 -50.59 0.41
N GLU A 234 23.20 -50.95 1.30
CA GLU A 234 23.08 -52.31 1.84
C GLU A 234 22.30 -53.28 0.92
N LYS A 235 21.43 -52.75 0.04
CA LYS A 235 20.55 -53.54 -0.84
C LYS A 235 21.19 -53.92 -2.19
N ARG A 236 22.40 -53.43 -2.47
CA ARG A 236 23.21 -53.69 -3.67
C ARG A 236 24.70 -53.64 -3.28
N ASP A 237 25.62 -53.93 -4.19
CA ASP A 237 27.06 -53.92 -3.88
C ASP A 237 27.50 -52.54 -3.32
N PRO A 238 28.10 -52.47 -2.11
CA PRO A 238 28.46 -51.21 -1.45
C PRO A 238 29.34 -50.28 -2.29
N ILE A 239 30.20 -50.85 -3.14
CA ILE A 239 31.11 -50.11 -4.03
C ILE A 239 30.33 -49.37 -5.14
N TRP A 240 29.19 -49.93 -5.57
CA TRP A 240 28.34 -49.37 -6.62
C TRP A 240 27.54 -48.16 -6.13
N LEU A 241 27.11 -48.13 -4.87
CA LEU A 241 26.23 -47.07 -4.36
C LEU A 241 26.92 -45.87 -3.75
N GLU A 242 28.11 -46.04 -3.18
CA GLU A 242 28.94 -44.90 -2.80
C GLU A 242 29.26 -44.00 -4.01
N ASN A 243 29.32 -44.60 -5.21
CA ASN A 243 29.50 -43.91 -6.49
C ASN A 243 28.19 -43.64 -7.26
N THR A 244 27.02 -44.05 -6.75
CA THR A 244 25.76 -43.88 -7.48
C THR A 244 25.40 -42.40 -7.56
N LYS A 245 25.47 -41.88 -8.79
CA LYS A 245 25.01 -40.57 -9.19
C LYS A 245 23.60 -40.66 -9.77
N PHE A 246 22.82 -39.61 -9.56
CA PHE A 246 21.43 -39.53 -10.01
C PHE A 246 21.30 -38.66 -11.25
N GLN A 247 20.44 -39.08 -12.17
CA GLN A 247 20.04 -38.26 -13.31
C GLN A 247 19.12 -37.12 -12.85
N LEU A 248 18.29 -37.38 -11.84
CA LEU A 248 17.41 -36.38 -11.25
C LEU A 248 17.43 -36.48 -9.72
N VAL A 249 17.60 -35.36 -9.04
CA VAL A 249 17.22 -35.21 -7.63
C VAL A 249 15.98 -34.34 -7.59
N ILE A 250 14.86 -34.86 -7.10
CA ILE A 250 13.58 -34.14 -7.04
C ILE A 250 13.02 -34.21 -5.64
N SER A 251 12.69 -33.07 -5.03
CA SER A 251 12.23 -33.07 -3.65
C SER A 251 11.45 -31.83 -3.24
N ASN A 252 10.67 -31.99 -2.17
CA ASN A 252 10.04 -30.93 -1.39
C ASN A 252 10.49 -31.14 0.06
N PRO A 253 11.62 -30.53 0.48
CA PRO A 253 12.14 -30.72 1.82
C PRO A 253 11.21 -30.06 2.85
N PRO A 254 11.39 -30.33 4.16
CA PRO A 254 10.72 -29.58 5.21
C PRO A 254 10.93 -28.05 5.05
N LEU A 255 9.86 -27.35 4.69
CA LEU A 255 9.92 -25.98 4.16
C LEU A 255 10.21 -24.93 5.24
N GLY A 256 11.25 -24.13 5.04
CA GLY A 256 11.64 -23.02 5.89
C GLY A 256 12.17 -23.41 7.27
N LEU A 257 12.36 -24.71 7.53
CA LEU A 257 12.77 -25.23 8.83
C LEU A 257 14.29 -25.26 8.99
N LYS A 258 14.73 -25.09 10.23
CA LYS A 258 16.14 -25.28 10.60
C LYS A 258 16.44 -26.75 10.81
N LEU A 259 17.68 -27.15 10.51
CA LEU A 259 18.14 -28.49 10.83
C LEU A 259 18.20 -28.70 12.35
N PRO A 260 17.81 -29.89 12.85
CA PRO A 260 17.91 -30.23 14.27
C PRO A 260 19.36 -30.52 14.70
N ILE A 261 20.24 -30.83 13.73
CA ILE A 261 21.64 -31.17 13.94
C ILE A 261 22.58 -30.14 13.31
N GLN A 262 23.80 -30.05 13.82
CA GLN A 262 24.83 -29.21 13.25
C GLN A 262 25.56 -29.97 12.13
N ILE A 263 25.36 -29.53 10.89
CA ILE A 263 26.09 -30.05 9.73
C ILE A 263 26.96 -28.92 9.18
N VAL A 264 28.21 -29.23 8.84
CA VAL A 264 29.11 -28.31 8.14
C VAL A 264 29.31 -28.82 6.72
N GLY A 265 28.85 -28.02 5.76
CA GLY A 265 29.01 -28.25 4.34
C GLY A 265 30.23 -27.53 3.77
N ARG A 266 30.42 -27.69 2.46
CA ARG A 266 31.46 -27.02 1.65
C ARG A 266 31.41 -25.50 1.76
N PHE A 267 30.21 -24.92 1.88
CA PHE A 267 29.99 -23.47 1.92
C PHE A 267 29.91 -22.89 3.35
N GLY A 268 30.06 -23.75 4.37
CA GLY A 268 29.99 -23.42 5.78
C GLY A 268 28.87 -24.16 6.51
N PRO A 269 28.41 -23.67 7.68
CA PRO A 269 27.36 -24.33 8.44
C PRO A 269 26.05 -24.42 7.64
N ILE A 270 25.54 -25.63 7.48
CA ILE A 270 24.22 -25.88 6.90
C ILE A 270 23.20 -25.73 8.02
N LYS A 271 22.24 -24.82 7.83
CA LYS A 271 21.27 -24.45 8.87
C LYS A 271 19.83 -24.81 8.54
N THR A 272 19.53 -25.15 7.30
CA THR A 272 18.18 -25.37 6.77
C THR A 272 18.14 -26.65 5.95
N TYR A 273 16.95 -27.23 5.83
CA TYR A 273 16.72 -28.38 4.97
C TYR A 273 16.91 -28.01 3.48
N GLU A 274 16.55 -26.80 3.06
CA GLU A 274 16.74 -26.36 1.68
C GLU A 274 18.22 -26.25 1.29
N HIS A 275 19.06 -25.68 2.16
CA HIS A 275 20.51 -25.67 1.94
C HIS A 275 21.05 -27.10 1.86
N PHE A 276 20.68 -27.96 2.82
CA PHE A 276 21.12 -29.35 2.85
C PHE A 276 20.77 -30.08 1.56
N LEU A 277 19.51 -30.00 1.13
CA LEU A 277 19.01 -30.62 -0.10
C LEU A 277 19.79 -30.16 -1.33
N ILE A 278 19.99 -28.85 -1.48
CA ILE A 278 20.62 -28.30 -2.69
C ILE A 278 22.09 -28.68 -2.72
N GLU A 279 22.82 -28.53 -1.61
CA GLU A 279 24.24 -28.88 -1.54
C GLU A 279 24.46 -30.38 -1.79
N LYS A 280 23.79 -31.25 -1.00
CA LYS A 280 23.93 -32.71 -1.13
C LYS A 280 23.35 -33.26 -2.43
N GLY A 281 22.29 -32.63 -2.92
CA GLY A 281 21.69 -32.94 -4.21
C GLY A 281 22.69 -32.77 -5.34
N ILE A 282 23.35 -31.61 -5.45
CA ILE A 282 24.33 -31.33 -6.51
C ILE A 282 25.54 -32.26 -6.44
N GLU A 283 26.05 -32.53 -5.23
CA GLU A 283 27.12 -33.52 -5.00
C GLU A 283 26.73 -34.91 -5.53
N SER A 284 25.44 -35.20 -5.58
CA SER A 284 24.87 -36.49 -5.93
C SER A 284 24.43 -36.62 -7.38
N LEU A 285 24.43 -35.53 -8.16
CA LEU A 285 24.03 -35.55 -9.57
C LEU A 285 25.13 -36.06 -10.49
N LYS A 286 24.72 -36.77 -11.55
CA LYS A 286 25.52 -37.01 -12.76
C LYS A 286 25.87 -35.67 -13.41
N GLU A 287 26.91 -35.62 -14.24
CA GLU A 287 27.25 -34.39 -15.00
C GLU A 287 26.15 -33.99 -15.99
N THR A 288 25.33 -34.95 -16.43
CA THR A 288 24.12 -34.72 -17.24
C THR A 288 22.86 -34.48 -16.40
N GLY A 289 22.97 -34.48 -15.07
CA GLY A 289 21.83 -34.53 -14.16
C GLY A 289 21.20 -33.17 -13.84
N LYS A 290 19.94 -33.23 -13.37
CA LYS A 290 19.17 -32.06 -12.91
C LYS A 290 18.73 -32.20 -11.46
N LEU A 291 18.53 -31.08 -10.78
CA LEU A 291 17.84 -31.02 -9.49
C LEU A 291 16.63 -30.10 -9.59
N ILE A 292 15.47 -30.60 -9.13
CA ILE A 292 14.22 -29.83 -9.06
C ILE A 292 13.77 -29.82 -7.60
N ALA A 293 13.86 -28.67 -6.95
CA ALA A 293 13.49 -28.51 -5.55
C ALA A 293 12.32 -27.53 -5.39
N VAL A 294 11.27 -27.96 -4.69
CA VAL A 294 10.18 -27.07 -4.26
C VAL A 294 10.56 -26.50 -2.90
N ILE A 295 10.88 -25.21 -2.83
CA ILE A 295 11.47 -24.58 -1.64
C ILE A 295 10.78 -23.25 -1.29
N THR A 296 11.15 -22.66 -0.16
CA THR A 296 10.69 -21.31 0.20
C THR A 296 11.54 -20.23 -0.47
N PRO A 297 10.96 -19.04 -0.81
CA PRO A 297 11.72 -17.90 -1.35
C PRO A 297 12.87 -17.44 -0.46
N THR A 298 12.86 -17.78 0.83
CA THR A 298 13.90 -17.39 1.78
C THR A 298 15.30 -17.82 1.35
N PHE A 299 15.43 -19.00 0.73
CA PHE A 299 16.72 -19.50 0.23
C PHE A 299 17.32 -18.58 -0.85
N LEU A 300 16.49 -17.85 -1.60
CA LEU A 300 16.93 -17.03 -2.73
C LEU A 300 17.73 -15.78 -2.30
N SER A 301 17.60 -15.34 -1.04
CA SER A 301 18.17 -14.07 -0.58
C SER A 301 18.92 -14.14 0.76
N ARG A 302 18.89 -15.29 1.45
CA ARG A 302 19.53 -15.45 2.77
C ARG A 302 21.05 -15.30 2.69
N LEU A 303 21.62 -14.61 3.68
CA LEU A 303 23.06 -14.33 3.77
C LEU A 303 23.88 -15.51 4.32
N GLY A 304 25.20 -15.42 4.18
CA GLY A 304 26.15 -16.32 4.84
C GLY A 304 26.43 -17.58 4.02
N SER A 305 26.22 -18.76 4.59
CA SER A 305 26.56 -20.01 3.91
C SER A 305 25.66 -20.29 2.71
N GLU A 306 24.37 -19.93 2.76
CA GLU A 306 23.46 -20.03 1.60
C GLU A 306 23.81 -19.00 0.50
N GLU A 307 24.35 -17.84 0.86
CA GLU A 307 24.85 -16.85 -0.10
C GLU A 307 26.05 -17.40 -0.87
N ARG A 308 27.03 -17.99 -0.19
CA ARG A 308 28.18 -18.66 -0.83
C ARG A 308 27.77 -19.85 -1.69
N LEU A 309 26.74 -20.60 -1.29
CA LEU A 309 26.18 -21.64 -2.14
C LEU A 309 25.62 -21.02 -3.42
N ARG A 310 24.80 -19.97 -3.35
CA ARG A 310 24.28 -19.28 -4.55
C ARG A 310 25.39 -18.68 -5.42
N GLU A 311 26.45 -18.11 -4.82
CA GLU A 311 27.67 -17.67 -5.52
C GLU A 311 28.22 -18.80 -6.39
N TYR A 312 28.48 -19.95 -5.78
CA TYR A 312 28.96 -21.13 -6.49
C TYR A 312 28.02 -21.59 -7.61
N LEU A 313 26.70 -21.60 -7.37
CA LEU A 313 25.73 -22.03 -8.38
C LEU A 313 25.71 -21.11 -9.61
N ILE A 314 25.85 -19.81 -9.42
CA ILE A 314 25.87 -18.83 -10.52
C ILE A 314 27.22 -18.83 -11.23
N GLU A 315 28.33 -18.87 -10.50
CA GLU A 315 29.67 -18.87 -11.10
C GLU A 315 29.97 -20.13 -11.92
N ASN A 316 29.33 -21.25 -11.59
CA ASN A 316 29.43 -22.50 -12.34
C ASN A 316 28.26 -22.72 -13.32
N ASP A 317 27.43 -21.69 -13.54
CA ASP A 317 26.29 -21.71 -14.47
C ASP A 317 25.32 -22.89 -14.25
N LEU A 318 25.07 -23.26 -12.99
CA LEU A 318 24.31 -24.47 -12.65
C LEU A 318 22.80 -24.21 -12.58
N ILE A 319 22.38 -22.98 -12.33
CA ILE A 319 20.95 -22.65 -12.21
C ILE A 319 20.37 -22.55 -13.62
N GLU A 320 19.33 -23.34 -13.90
CA GLU A 320 18.58 -23.28 -15.15
C GLU A 320 17.42 -22.30 -15.03
N MET A 321 16.62 -22.45 -13.97
CA MET A 321 15.36 -21.74 -13.84
C MET A 321 14.89 -21.59 -12.40
N ILE A 322 14.19 -20.49 -12.13
CA ILE A 322 13.53 -20.19 -10.86
C ILE A 322 12.09 -19.80 -11.14
N ILE A 323 11.13 -20.57 -10.62
CA ILE A 323 9.70 -20.35 -10.82
C ILE A 323 9.08 -19.92 -9.49
N SER A 324 8.77 -18.64 -9.35
CA SER A 324 8.07 -18.08 -8.18
C SER A 324 6.57 -18.34 -8.29
N LEU A 325 6.00 -19.04 -7.31
CA LEU A 325 4.60 -19.42 -7.29
C LEU A 325 3.74 -18.52 -6.38
N GLN A 326 2.43 -18.51 -6.61
CA GLN A 326 1.46 -17.84 -5.74
C GLN A 326 1.39 -18.47 -4.34
N SER A 327 1.08 -17.67 -3.32
CA SER A 327 0.72 -18.17 -1.99
C SER A 327 -0.57 -18.98 -2.03
N GLY A 328 -0.72 -19.95 -1.11
CA GLY A 328 -1.95 -20.74 -0.98
C GLY A 328 -2.05 -21.96 -1.90
N ILE A 329 -0.97 -22.35 -2.58
CA ILE A 329 -0.91 -23.60 -3.38
C ILE A 329 -0.84 -24.83 -2.47
N ILE A 330 -0.14 -24.74 -1.33
CA ILE A 330 -0.14 -25.83 -0.35
C ILE A 330 -1.49 -25.81 0.37
N MET A 331 -2.07 -27.00 0.58
CA MET A 331 -3.31 -27.11 1.33
C MET A 331 -3.13 -26.55 2.76
N ASN A 332 -4.10 -25.75 3.22
CA ASN A 332 -4.19 -25.23 4.59
C ASN A 332 -3.05 -24.28 5.02
N THR A 333 -2.31 -23.67 4.09
CA THR A 333 -1.26 -22.69 4.40
C THR A 333 -1.00 -21.72 3.25
N ASP A 334 -0.62 -20.48 3.58
CA ASP A 334 -0.29 -19.42 2.62
C ASP A 334 1.23 -19.28 2.37
N ILE A 335 2.04 -20.27 2.79
CA ILE A 335 3.49 -20.28 2.54
C ILE A 335 3.75 -20.12 1.04
N PRO A 336 4.48 -19.06 0.61
CA PRO A 336 4.88 -18.91 -0.78
C PRO A 336 5.94 -19.95 -1.15
N LEU A 337 5.88 -20.43 -2.39
CA LEU A 337 6.76 -21.48 -2.91
C LEU A 337 7.54 -21.01 -4.13
N VAL A 338 8.70 -21.64 -4.33
CA VAL A 338 9.54 -21.49 -5.51
C VAL A 338 9.95 -22.88 -5.99
N ILE A 339 9.88 -23.12 -7.30
CA ILE A 339 10.53 -24.28 -7.91
C ILE A 339 11.91 -23.84 -8.38
N PHE A 340 12.94 -24.43 -7.78
CA PHE A 340 14.34 -24.13 -8.01
C PHE A 340 14.96 -25.26 -8.85
N ILE A 341 15.42 -24.92 -10.06
CA ILE A 341 15.90 -25.89 -11.04
C ILE A 341 17.39 -25.67 -11.29
N ILE A 342 18.16 -26.70 -11.01
CA ILE A 342 19.57 -26.82 -11.37
C ILE A 342 19.70 -27.81 -12.51
N ASN A 343 20.56 -27.50 -13.48
CA ASN A 343 20.93 -28.41 -14.55
C ASN A 343 22.44 -28.31 -14.79
N LYS A 344 23.16 -29.43 -14.63
CA LYS A 344 24.60 -29.49 -14.90
C LYS A 344 24.92 -29.55 -16.41
N ASN A 345 23.93 -29.88 -17.24
CA ASN A 345 24.06 -30.01 -18.69
C ASN A 345 23.05 -29.08 -19.40
N LYS A 346 23.22 -27.77 -19.19
CA LYS A 346 22.44 -26.75 -19.88
C LYS A 346 22.74 -26.78 -21.38
N LYS A 347 21.70 -26.55 -22.20
CA LYS A 347 21.86 -26.39 -23.65
C LYS A 347 22.73 -25.16 -23.93
N GLU A 348 23.43 -25.17 -25.06
CA GLU A 348 24.31 -24.06 -25.45
C GLU A 348 23.58 -22.72 -25.50
N SER A 349 22.32 -22.70 -25.95
CA SER A 349 21.47 -21.51 -25.99
C SER A 349 21.01 -21.00 -24.62
N GLU A 350 21.21 -21.78 -23.56
CA GLU A 350 20.78 -21.49 -22.18
C GLU A 350 21.98 -21.22 -21.25
N LYS A 351 23.22 -21.33 -21.74
CA LYS A 351 24.42 -21.07 -20.96
C LYS A 351 24.57 -19.59 -20.62
N GLY A 352 25.12 -19.31 -19.44
CA GLY A 352 25.40 -17.96 -18.94
C GLY A 352 24.16 -17.16 -18.52
N VAL A 353 22.96 -17.76 -18.56
CA VAL A 353 21.70 -17.09 -18.22
C VAL A 353 20.84 -17.96 -17.29
N VAL A 354 19.98 -17.33 -16.49
CA VAL A 354 18.96 -17.99 -15.67
C VAL A 354 17.57 -17.51 -16.09
N LYS A 355 16.63 -18.45 -16.25
CA LYS A 355 15.22 -18.12 -16.51
C LYS A 355 14.49 -17.85 -15.19
N PHE A 356 13.91 -16.66 -15.05
CA PHE A 356 13.03 -16.31 -13.93
C PHE A 356 11.59 -16.31 -14.42
N VAL A 357 10.72 -17.06 -13.74
CA VAL A 357 9.29 -17.14 -14.06
C VAL A 357 8.48 -16.67 -12.85
N ASP A 358 7.72 -15.58 -13.01
CA ASP A 358 6.83 -15.07 -11.96
C ASP A 358 5.38 -15.53 -12.18
N ALA A 359 5.09 -16.76 -11.76
CA ALA A 359 3.76 -17.35 -11.88
C ALA A 359 2.70 -16.66 -10.99
N LYS A 360 3.10 -15.76 -10.08
CA LYS A 360 2.14 -14.95 -9.30
C LYS A 360 1.26 -14.08 -10.20
N LYS A 361 1.74 -13.71 -11.38
CA LYS A 361 0.98 -12.91 -12.36
C LYS A 361 -0.08 -13.72 -13.12
N LEU A 362 0.00 -15.05 -13.09
CA LEU A 362 -1.03 -15.94 -13.68
C LEU A 362 -2.22 -16.20 -12.74
N ALA A 363 -2.11 -15.75 -11.48
CA ALA A 363 -2.98 -16.07 -10.36
C ALA A 363 -4.36 -15.40 -10.34
N GLU A 364 -4.53 -14.30 -11.09
CA GLU A 364 -5.57 -13.29 -10.81
C GLU A 364 -7.03 -13.78 -10.87
N LYS A 365 -7.29 -15.03 -11.29
CA LYS A 365 -8.66 -15.59 -11.40
C LYS A 365 -8.92 -16.87 -10.61
N SER A 366 -7.92 -17.54 -10.01
CA SER A 366 -8.17 -18.72 -9.15
C SER A 366 -7.00 -19.08 -8.25
N LYS A 367 -7.27 -19.53 -7.02
CA LYS A 367 -6.27 -20.17 -6.13
C LYS A 367 -5.65 -21.45 -6.72
N ASN A 368 -6.20 -21.98 -7.81
CA ASN A 368 -5.71 -23.16 -8.50
C ASN A 368 -4.63 -22.79 -9.52
N LEU A 369 -3.56 -23.58 -9.56
CA LEU A 369 -2.47 -23.43 -10.53
C LEU A 369 -2.96 -23.79 -11.93
N ASN A 370 -2.89 -22.85 -12.88
CA ASN A 370 -3.14 -23.15 -14.29
C ASN A 370 -1.89 -23.81 -14.91
N GLU A 371 -1.81 -25.13 -14.79
CA GLU A 371 -0.70 -25.97 -15.21
C GLU A 371 -0.31 -25.76 -16.69
N SER A 372 -1.29 -25.70 -17.60
CA SER A 372 -1.03 -25.61 -19.04
C SER A 372 -0.46 -24.25 -19.44
N SER A 373 -1.00 -23.16 -18.89
CA SER A 373 -0.46 -21.81 -19.14
C SER A 373 0.95 -21.66 -18.57
N LEU A 374 1.19 -22.13 -17.35
CA LEU A 374 2.51 -22.05 -16.74
C LEU A 374 3.55 -22.91 -17.50
N LEU A 375 3.18 -24.10 -17.95
CA LEU A 375 4.05 -24.95 -18.74
C LEU A 375 4.40 -24.32 -20.10
N THR A 376 3.47 -23.58 -20.69
CA THR A 376 3.70 -22.83 -21.93
C THR A 376 4.73 -21.72 -21.72
N GLU A 377 4.59 -20.93 -20.65
CA GLU A 377 5.57 -19.88 -20.31
C GLU A 377 6.94 -20.46 -19.99
N VAL A 378 7.02 -21.54 -19.20
CA VAL A 378 8.28 -22.20 -18.84
C VAL A 378 9.03 -22.75 -20.05
N ARG A 379 8.31 -23.25 -21.05
CA ARG A 379 8.89 -23.76 -22.30
C ARG A 379 9.15 -22.66 -23.33
N SER A 380 8.76 -21.41 -23.07
CA SER A 380 9.05 -20.28 -23.95
C SER A 380 10.54 -19.94 -23.94
N GLU A 381 11.03 -19.51 -25.09
CA GLU A 381 12.37 -18.91 -25.24
C GLU A 381 12.30 -17.38 -25.38
N LYS A 382 11.09 -16.81 -25.34
CA LYS A 382 10.86 -15.36 -25.48
C LYS A 382 10.46 -14.77 -24.15
N GLU A 383 11.09 -13.65 -23.79
CA GLU A 383 10.72 -12.88 -22.60
C GLU A 383 9.28 -12.37 -22.70
N SER A 384 8.64 -12.28 -21.54
CA SER A 384 7.27 -11.80 -21.35
C SER A 384 7.17 -11.05 -20.00
N ASP A 385 5.98 -10.58 -19.65
CA ASP A 385 5.74 -10.04 -18.30
C ASP A 385 5.91 -11.10 -17.19
N ILE A 386 5.95 -12.38 -17.56
CA ILE A 386 5.97 -13.54 -16.67
C ILE A 386 7.32 -14.26 -16.71
N LEU A 387 8.01 -14.28 -17.86
CA LEU A 387 9.31 -14.90 -18.05
C LEU A 387 10.38 -13.84 -18.37
N ARG A 388 11.48 -13.84 -17.62
CA ARG A 388 12.69 -13.05 -17.90
C ARG A 388 13.91 -13.95 -17.99
N ILE A 389 14.80 -13.68 -18.95
CA ILE A 389 16.03 -14.42 -19.17
C ILE A 389 17.19 -13.51 -18.77
N ILE A 390 17.82 -13.83 -17.65
CA ILE A 390 18.75 -12.90 -16.99
C ILE A 390 20.19 -13.44 -17.10
N PRO A 391 21.13 -12.66 -17.65
CA PRO A 391 22.55 -13.02 -17.63
C PRO A 391 23.13 -13.15 -16.23
N ASN A 392 24.03 -14.11 -16.04
CA ASN A 392 24.69 -14.36 -14.75
C ASN A 392 25.40 -13.11 -14.22
N GLU A 393 25.97 -12.27 -15.09
CA GLU A 393 26.61 -11.01 -14.71
C GLU A 393 25.64 -10.04 -14.02
N THR A 394 24.38 -10.01 -14.49
CA THR A 394 23.33 -9.21 -13.86
C THR A 394 23.03 -9.72 -12.45
N ILE A 395 22.98 -11.04 -12.27
CA ILE A 395 22.74 -11.68 -10.96
C ILE A 395 23.91 -11.40 -10.00
N VAL A 396 25.15 -11.42 -10.49
CA VAL A 396 26.36 -11.04 -9.73
C VAL A 396 26.24 -9.57 -9.29
N SER A 397 25.79 -8.68 -10.17
CA SER A 397 25.57 -7.26 -9.83
C SER A 397 24.54 -7.06 -8.71
N TYR A 398 23.58 -7.98 -8.58
CA TYR A 398 22.61 -8.05 -7.48
C TYR A 398 23.03 -8.93 -6.31
N ARG A 399 24.36 -9.17 -6.17
CA ARG A 399 24.95 -9.93 -5.07
C ARG A 399 24.33 -11.32 -4.92
N TYR A 400 24.12 -12.01 -6.04
CA TYR A 400 23.63 -13.40 -6.06
C TYR A 400 22.26 -13.56 -5.37
N ASN A 401 21.46 -12.48 -5.34
CA ASN A 401 20.08 -12.52 -4.86
C ASN A 401 19.19 -13.02 -5.99
N LEU A 402 18.50 -14.13 -5.75
CA LEU A 402 17.70 -14.81 -6.76
C LEU A 402 16.19 -14.55 -6.60
N ASP A 403 15.79 -13.56 -5.80
CA ASP A 403 14.39 -13.17 -5.70
C ASP A 403 13.90 -12.62 -7.04
N SER A 404 12.83 -13.21 -7.58
CA SER A 404 12.33 -12.84 -8.90
C SER A 404 11.94 -11.36 -8.98
N GLY A 405 11.46 -10.74 -7.91
CA GLY A 405 11.04 -9.33 -7.90
C GLY A 405 12.11 -8.35 -8.40
N ARG A 406 13.40 -8.68 -8.19
CA ARG A 406 14.53 -7.86 -8.66
C ARG A 406 14.69 -7.82 -10.18
N TYR A 407 14.21 -8.84 -10.87
CA TYR A 407 14.43 -9.04 -12.30
C TYR A 407 13.23 -8.62 -13.15
N PHE A 408 12.06 -8.47 -12.52
CA PHE A 408 10.84 -7.95 -13.16
C PHE A 408 10.64 -6.44 -12.94
N GLN A 409 11.68 -5.73 -12.50
CA GLN A 409 11.62 -4.28 -12.35
C GLN A 409 11.35 -3.60 -13.70
N LYS A 410 10.51 -2.57 -13.66
CA LYS A 410 10.38 -1.62 -14.76
C LYS A 410 11.69 -0.84 -14.89
N ILE A 411 11.98 -0.37 -16.09
CA ILE A 411 13.05 0.60 -16.30
C ILE A 411 12.51 1.94 -15.78
N TYR A 412 13.22 2.53 -14.83
CA TYR A 412 12.87 3.84 -14.27
C TYR A 412 13.88 4.86 -14.79
N ASP A 413 13.37 5.93 -15.39
CA ASP A 413 14.19 7.09 -15.78
C ASP A 413 14.55 7.92 -14.54
N GLY A 414 15.79 8.39 -14.47
CA GLY A 414 16.24 9.26 -13.39
C GLY A 414 17.69 9.01 -12.96
N VAL A 415 17.99 9.42 -11.73
CA VAL A 415 19.32 9.34 -11.12
C VAL A 415 19.27 8.37 -9.94
N GLN A 416 20.29 7.54 -9.78
CA GLN A 416 20.34 6.63 -8.63
C GLN A 416 20.55 7.42 -7.33
N LEU A 417 19.90 7.00 -6.24
CA LEU A 417 19.99 7.68 -4.95
C LEU A 417 21.46 7.81 -4.47
N LYS A 418 22.32 6.84 -4.77
CA LYS A 418 23.77 6.89 -4.47
C LYS A 418 24.52 8.07 -5.12
N GLU A 419 23.98 8.65 -6.20
CA GLU A 419 24.61 9.78 -6.89
C GLU A 419 24.19 11.14 -6.29
N LEU A 420 23.06 11.14 -5.57
CA LEU A 420 22.52 12.29 -4.87
C LEU A 420 23.14 12.47 -3.48
N GLY A 421 23.80 11.46 -2.94
CA GLY A 421 24.33 11.54 -1.57
C GLY A 421 24.98 10.25 -1.09
N GLN A 422 25.21 10.16 0.21
CA GLN A 422 25.92 9.04 0.81
C GLN A 422 25.33 8.61 2.15
N ILE A 423 25.48 7.32 2.49
CA ILE A 423 25.07 6.80 3.80
C ILE A 423 26.11 7.19 4.86
N ILE A 424 25.63 7.76 5.96
CA ILE A 424 26.42 8.00 7.16
C ILE A 424 26.52 6.69 7.93
N ARG A 425 27.75 6.16 8.10
CA ARG A 425 27.98 4.91 8.83
C ARG A 425 27.71 5.05 10.33
N GLY A 426 27.86 6.27 10.87
CA GLY A 426 27.79 6.58 12.29
C GLY A 426 28.97 6.02 13.08
N ARG A 427 29.11 6.45 14.34
CA ARG A 427 30.13 5.94 15.27
C ARG A 427 29.45 5.24 16.44
N ASN A 428 30.03 4.14 16.90
CA ASN A 428 29.60 3.50 18.14
C ASN A 428 30.47 4.05 19.28
N ASP A 429 29.85 4.78 20.21
CA ASP A 429 30.54 5.45 21.32
C ASP A 429 30.65 4.56 22.58
N GLY A 430 30.17 3.30 22.55
CA GLY A 430 30.31 2.34 23.66
C GLY A 430 29.04 2.13 24.50
N GLU A 431 29.21 1.69 25.75
CA GLU A 431 28.12 1.33 26.67
C GLU A 431 27.84 2.44 27.71
N ASN A 432 26.65 2.39 28.35
CA ASN A 432 26.20 3.30 29.42
C ASN A 432 26.09 4.79 29.03
N LEU A 433 25.75 5.08 27.77
CA LEU A 433 25.52 6.43 27.29
C LEU A 433 24.06 6.84 27.50
N PHE A 434 23.83 8.12 27.79
CA PHE A 434 22.52 8.76 27.82
C PHE A 434 22.46 9.87 26.77
N GLY A 435 21.34 9.97 26.06
CA GLY A 435 21.11 11.03 25.08
C GLY A 435 19.87 10.81 24.23
N LYS A 436 19.78 11.57 23.12
CA LYS A 436 18.66 11.55 22.18
C LYS A 436 18.68 10.28 21.32
N PHE A 437 17.92 9.26 21.71
CA PHE A 437 17.82 8.00 20.97
C PHE A 437 16.55 7.96 20.10
N ILE A 438 16.74 7.89 18.78
CA ILE A 438 15.68 7.92 17.78
C ILE A 438 15.27 6.48 17.40
N ARG A 439 13.97 6.22 17.48
CA ARG A 439 13.32 4.96 17.08
C ARG A 439 12.50 5.17 15.82
N ILE A 440 12.14 4.08 15.14
CA ILE A 440 11.34 4.12 13.90
C ILE A 440 9.98 4.82 14.12
N ARG A 441 9.40 4.71 15.31
CA ARG A 441 8.13 5.39 15.68
C ARG A 441 8.25 6.91 15.76
N ASP A 442 9.46 7.42 15.94
CA ASP A 442 9.73 8.87 16.05
C ASP A 442 9.93 9.48 14.64
N LEU A 443 10.04 8.64 13.60
CA LEU A 443 10.09 9.04 12.20
C LEU A 443 8.70 9.34 11.66
N LYS A 444 8.64 10.21 10.66
CA LYS A 444 7.41 10.76 10.09
C LYS A 444 6.93 9.96 8.89
N GLU A 445 5.61 9.85 8.73
CA GLU A 445 4.97 9.08 7.66
C GLU A 445 4.37 9.94 6.54
N ASN A 446 4.39 11.26 6.67
CA ASN A 446 3.81 12.16 5.69
C ASN A 446 4.87 13.15 5.17
N ALA A 447 4.68 13.65 3.96
CA ALA A 447 5.62 14.58 3.35
C ALA A 447 5.51 16.02 3.89
N LEU A 448 4.42 16.33 4.60
CA LEU A 448 4.11 17.64 5.18
C LEU A 448 4.87 17.91 6.49
N ASP A 449 4.93 16.91 7.37
CA ASP A 449 5.71 16.93 8.60
C ASP A 449 6.91 16.02 8.37
N ASN A 450 7.99 16.59 7.84
CA ASN A 450 9.15 15.84 7.39
C ASN A 450 10.41 16.11 8.24
N GLN A 451 10.29 16.81 9.37
CA GLN A 451 11.43 17.12 10.24
C GLN A 451 11.24 16.55 11.64
N ILE A 452 12.35 16.13 12.25
CA ILE A 452 12.33 15.70 13.65
C ILE A 452 12.58 16.88 14.58
N ALA A 453 11.62 17.17 15.45
CA ALA A 453 11.78 18.16 16.51
C ALA A 453 12.56 17.54 17.69
N ILE A 454 13.89 17.69 17.68
CA ILE A 454 14.79 17.09 18.69
C ILE A 454 14.44 17.51 20.12
N ASN A 455 13.90 18.73 20.30
CA ASN A 455 13.46 19.22 21.61
C ASN A 455 12.33 18.38 22.22
N ASN A 456 11.57 17.65 21.40
CA ASN A 456 10.49 16.79 21.85
C ASN A 456 10.94 15.35 22.15
N ILE A 457 12.21 15.02 21.87
CA ILE A 457 12.77 13.70 22.16
C ILE A 457 13.40 13.74 23.54
N GLU A 458 12.94 12.90 24.46
CA GLU A 458 13.53 12.76 25.79
C GLU A 458 14.89 12.03 25.74
N ASP A 459 15.77 12.35 26.69
CA ASP A 459 17.03 11.62 26.84
C ASP A 459 16.76 10.24 27.41
N SER A 460 17.39 9.21 26.83
CA SER A 460 17.25 7.84 27.29
C SER A 460 18.57 7.09 27.20
N ALA A 461 18.62 5.92 27.84
CA ALA A 461 19.76 5.02 27.75
C ALA A 461 19.94 4.53 26.31
N ILE A 462 21.16 4.65 25.80
CA ILE A 462 21.50 4.32 24.41
C ILE A 462 21.92 2.84 24.33
N PRO A 463 21.27 2.04 23.45
CA PRO A 463 21.66 0.65 23.25
C PRO A 463 23.09 0.52 22.70
N ARG A 464 23.79 -0.55 23.08
CA ARG A 464 25.17 -0.83 22.63
C ARG A 464 25.35 -0.82 21.11
N GLN A 465 24.32 -1.16 20.34
CA GLN A 465 24.40 -1.23 18.87
C GLN A 465 24.02 0.10 18.18
N ALA A 466 23.64 1.13 18.94
CA ALA A 466 23.21 2.40 18.37
C ALA A 466 24.37 3.14 17.69
N LEU A 467 24.03 3.88 16.65
CA LEU A 467 24.98 4.64 15.85
C LEU A 467 24.78 6.12 16.12
N LYS A 468 25.85 6.81 16.51
CA LYS A 468 25.85 8.25 16.69
C LYS A 468 25.94 8.97 15.35
N ILE A 469 25.06 9.95 15.17
CA ILE A 469 25.01 10.87 14.03
C ILE A 469 25.23 12.29 14.54
N SER A 470 26.11 13.03 13.88
CA SER A 470 26.54 14.38 14.30
C SER A 470 26.61 15.35 13.12
N GLU A 471 25.77 15.12 12.12
CA GLU A 471 25.64 15.93 10.91
C GLU A 471 24.19 15.84 10.40
N SER A 472 23.74 16.85 9.65
CA SER A 472 22.38 16.88 9.09
C SER A 472 22.19 15.77 8.05
N CYS A 473 21.05 15.09 8.10
CA CYS A 473 20.77 13.95 7.22
C CYS A 473 19.28 13.62 7.15
N ILE A 474 18.90 12.81 6.15
CA ILE A 474 17.59 12.18 6.06
C ILE A 474 17.65 10.81 6.72
N LEU A 475 16.80 10.57 7.71
CA LEU A 475 16.62 9.29 8.40
C LEU A 475 15.56 8.47 7.68
N ILE A 476 15.89 7.22 7.35
CA ILE A 476 15.03 6.33 6.56
C ILE A 476 14.88 5.00 7.31
N ALA A 477 13.65 4.54 7.53
CA ALA A 477 13.36 3.24 8.11
C ALA A 477 13.73 2.12 7.12
N ALA A 478 14.74 1.33 7.45
CA ALA A 478 15.15 0.17 6.65
C ALA A 478 14.30 -1.07 6.93
N ARG A 479 13.74 -1.17 8.14
CA ARG A 479 12.89 -2.29 8.58
C ARG A 479 11.48 -1.80 8.93
N TRP A 480 10.65 -1.62 7.92
CA TRP A 480 9.25 -1.24 8.07
C TRP A 480 8.51 -1.36 6.72
N LYS A 481 7.17 -1.27 6.73
CA LYS A 481 6.36 -1.25 5.51
C LYS A 481 6.52 0.04 4.71
N THR A 482 6.88 1.15 5.35
CA THR A 482 7.13 2.46 4.69
C THR A 482 8.51 2.97 5.02
N LEU A 483 9.09 3.83 4.18
CA LEU A 483 10.44 4.36 4.39
C LEU A 483 10.54 5.43 5.48
N LYS A 484 9.43 6.08 5.85
CA LYS A 484 9.37 7.17 6.84
C LYS A 484 10.51 8.22 6.73
N PRO A 485 10.85 8.72 5.53
CA PRO A 485 11.97 9.63 5.35
C PRO A 485 11.76 10.91 6.16
N THR A 486 12.67 11.18 7.09
CA THR A 486 12.58 12.29 8.05
C THR A 486 13.89 13.06 8.10
N TYR A 487 13.86 14.37 7.84
CA TYR A 487 15.03 15.23 7.93
C TYR A 487 15.41 15.51 9.38
N PHE A 488 16.70 15.36 9.68
CA PHE A 488 17.34 15.75 10.91
C PHE A 488 18.30 16.91 10.61
N ASN A 489 18.03 18.07 11.21
CA ASN A 489 18.94 19.22 11.18
C ASN A 489 19.88 19.16 12.39
N TYR A 490 21.18 19.11 12.15
CA TYR A 490 22.18 19.09 13.21
C TYR A 490 22.57 20.49 13.66
N GLU A 491 22.10 20.87 14.86
CA GLU A 491 22.38 22.17 15.49
C GLU A 491 23.39 22.03 16.66
N GLY A 492 24.29 21.03 16.60
CA GLY A 492 25.32 20.80 17.62
C GLY A 492 24.99 19.70 18.64
N THR A 493 23.76 19.20 18.68
CA THR A 493 23.36 18.07 19.53
C THR A 493 23.30 16.77 18.70
N PRO A 494 24.12 15.75 19.00
CA PRO A 494 24.10 14.50 18.25
C PRO A 494 22.88 13.65 18.62
N ILE A 495 22.46 12.81 17.66
CA ILE A 495 21.42 11.80 17.87
C ILE A 495 22.02 10.40 17.78
N TYR A 496 21.34 9.44 18.38
CA TYR A 496 21.67 8.02 18.31
C TYR A 496 20.54 7.29 17.62
N ILE A 497 20.85 6.52 16.59
CA ILE A 497 19.85 5.79 15.80
C ILE A 497 20.04 4.28 15.96
N ASN A 498 18.93 3.54 15.85
CA ASN A 498 18.97 2.08 15.71
C ASN A 498 19.59 1.70 14.34
N PRO A 499 20.36 0.59 14.23
CA PRO A 499 20.81 0.05 12.94
C PRO A 499 19.73 -0.16 11.87
N ASP A 500 18.47 -0.32 12.29
CA ASP A 500 17.29 -0.41 11.41
C ASP A 500 16.86 0.94 10.80
N ILE A 501 17.55 2.03 11.14
CA ILE A 501 17.39 3.37 10.54
C ILE A 501 18.67 3.69 9.76
N ILE A 502 18.51 4.13 8.52
CA ILE A 502 19.59 4.56 7.63
C ILE A 502 19.65 6.09 7.68
N ALA A 503 20.82 6.63 8.03
CA ALA A 503 21.10 8.06 7.90
C ALA A 503 21.74 8.33 6.53
N PHE A 504 21.06 9.12 5.70
CA PHE A 504 21.49 9.48 4.35
C PHE A 504 21.78 10.97 4.26
N LYS A 505 23.02 11.32 3.93
CA LYS A 505 23.45 12.70 3.69
C LYS A 505 23.22 13.05 2.23
N LEU A 506 22.34 14.03 1.98
CA LEU A 506 22.07 14.56 0.67
C LEU A 506 23.15 15.57 0.24
N ASP A 507 23.52 15.55 -1.03
CA ASP A 507 24.21 16.64 -1.70
C ASP A 507 23.18 17.68 -2.15
N GLU A 508 22.97 18.70 -1.31
CA GLU A 508 21.97 19.76 -1.53
C GLU A 508 22.22 20.58 -2.81
N THR A 509 23.39 20.44 -3.45
CA THR A 509 23.66 21.06 -4.75
C THR A 509 23.00 20.33 -5.91
N LYS A 510 22.61 19.06 -5.72
CA LYS A 510 22.02 18.19 -6.75
C LYS A 510 20.51 18.02 -6.59
N CYS A 511 20.02 18.06 -5.37
CA CYS A 511 18.62 17.77 -5.07
C CYS A 511 18.16 18.50 -3.81
N ASP A 512 16.93 19.01 -3.83
CA ASP A 512 16.29 19.62 -2.67
C ASP A 512 15.85 18.55 -1.67
N ILE A 513 16.06 18.80 -0.37
CA ILE A 513 15.77 17.84 0.70
C ILE A 513 14.28 17.50 0.74
N VAL A 514 13.42 18.51 0.64
CA VAL A 514 11.96 18.32 0.72
C VAL A 514 11.46 17.62 -0.53
N PHE A 515 12.02 17.95 -1.70
CA PHE A 515 11.74 17.24 -2.93
C PHE A 515 12.08 15.74 -2.81
N LEU A 516 13.29 15.40 -2.36
CA LEU A 516 13.67 13.99 -2.21
C LEU A 516 12.77 13.25 -1.21
N ILE A 517 12.42 13.87 -0.08
CA ILE A 517 11.50 13.27 0.89
C ILE A 517 10.12 12.99 0.27
N ASN A 518 9.62 13.89 -0.58
CA ASN A 518 8.37 13.67 -1.32
C ASN A 518 8.52 12.52 -2.32
N GLU A 519 9.60 12.48 -3.09
CA GLU A 519 9.85 11.41 -4.07
C GLU A 519 10.00 10.05 -3.39
N LEU A 520 10.64 9.96 -2.22
CA LEU A 520 10.74 8.73 -1.44
C LEU A 520 9.38 8.20 -0.92
N HIS A 521 8.33 9.03 -0.92
CA HIS A 521 6.96 8.62 -0.64
C HIS A 521 6.14 8.30 -1.89
N SER A 522 6.67 8.55 -3.08
CA SER A 522 5.95 8.34 -4.35
C SER A 522 5.71 6.85 -4.64
N GLY A 523 4.64 6.56 -5.39
CA GLY A 523 4.28 5.18 -5.73
C GLY A 523 5.36 4.45 -6.54
N TYR A 524 6.05 5.12 -7.46
CA TYR A 524 7.09 4.49 -8.28
C TYR A 524 8.35 4.16 -7.46
N VAL A 525 8.70 4.97 -6.46
CA VAL A 525 9.80 4.64 -5.53
C VAL A 525 9.39 3.49 -4.63
N LEU A 526 8.17 3.50 -4.08
CA LEU A 526 7.70 2.40 -3.24
C LEU A 526 7.64 1.06 -4.01
N GLU A 527 7.23 1.08 -5.29
CA GLU A 527 7.28 -0.09 -6.17
C GLU A 527 8.72 -0.62 -6.35
N GLN A 528 9.71 0.26 -6.59
CA GLN A 528 11.12 -0.13 -6.63
C GLN A 528 11.58 -0.76 -5.31
N ILE A 529 11.24 -0.14 -4.19
CA ILE A 529 11.62 -0.58 -2.84
C ILE A 529 11.05 -1.95 -2.51
N ASP A 530 9.79 -2.19 -2.86
CA ASP A 530 9.14 -3.48 -2.63
C ASP A 530 9.80 -4.62 -3.41
N ASN A 531 10.35 -4.34 -4.60
CA ASN A 531 11.14 -5.30 -5.37
C ASN A 531 12.52 -5.61 -4.75
N TYR A 532 13.05 -4.72 -3.90
CA TYR A 532 14.33 -4.92 -3.22
C TYR A 532 14.19 -5.52 -1.82
N ARG A 533 13.02 -5.36 -1.19
CA ARG A 533 12.76 -5.78 0.19
C ARG A 533 12.83 -7.30 0.37
N ILE A 534 13.23 -7.69 1.57
CA ILE A 534 13.34 -9.08 2.01
C ILE A 534 12.41 -9.30 3.20
N GLY A 535 11.68 -10.42 3.18
CA GLY A 535 10.78 -10.85 4.25
C GLY A 535 9.35 -10.32 4.10
N SER A 536 8.36 -11.17 4.40
CA SER A 536 6.94 -10.89 4.13
C SER A 536 6.21 -10.14 5.26
N VAL A 537 6.55 -10.39 6.53
CA VAL A 537 5.82 -9.83 7.69
C VAL A 537 6.39 -8.48 8.13
N ILE A 538 7.72 -8.39 8.28
CA ILE A 538 8.43 -7.14 8.57
C ILE A 538 9.51 -6.99 7.50
N PRO A 539 9.19 -6.35 6.37
CA PRO A 539 10.13 -6.26 5.26
C PRO A 539 11.32 -5.40 5.66
N THR A 540 12.50 -5.83 5.21
CA THR A 540 13.76 -5.12 5.42
C THR A 540 14.41 -4.83 4.06
N ILE A 541 14.91 -3.61 3.88
CA ILE A 541 15.73 -3.22 2.72
C ILE A 541 17.19 -3.05 3.16
N ARG A 542 18.14 -3.53 2.33
CA ARG A 542 19.57 -3.33 2.58
C ARG A 542 19.97 -1.90 2.21
N LYS A 543 21.03 -1.41 2.85
CA LYS A 543 21.59 -0.08 2.58
C LYS A 543 21.95 0.11 1.11
N GLU A 544 22.55 -0.91 0.51
CA GLU A 544 23.00 -0.86 -0.88
C GLU A 544 21.87 -0.95 -1.89
N ASP A 545 20.80 -1.67 -1.55
CA ASP A 545 19.59 -1.73 -2.36
C ASP A 545 18.79 -0.42 -2.29
N LEU A 546 18.77 0.23 -1.11
CA LEU A 546 18.12 1.53 -0.95
C LEU A 546 18.79 2.59 -1.84
N ILE A 547 20.13 2.60 -1.90
CA ILE A 547 20.86 3.61 -2.70
C ILE A 547 20.89 3.30 -4.20
N SER A 548 20.46 2.09 -4.63
CA SER A 548 20.35 1.74 -6.05
C SER A 548 19.03 2.13 -6.70
N ILE A 549 18.04 2.59 -5.91
CA ILE A 549 16.77 3.08 -6.46
C ILE A 549 16.98 4.31 -7.32
N PHE A 550 16.16 4.46 -8.35
CA PHE A 550 16.11 5.62 -9.21
C PHE A 550 15.11 6.64 -8.68
N ILE A 551 15.55 7.89 -8.64
CA ILE A 551 14.73 9.06 -8.34
C ILE A 551 14.58 9.85 -9.64
N SER A 552 13.35 10.10 -10.05
CA SER A 552 13.07 10.93 -11.22
C SER A 552 13.41 12.38 -10.89
N ILE A 553 14.47 12.90 -11.52
CA ILE A 553 14.89 14.28 -11.38
C ILE A 553 14.61 14.99 -12.71
N PRO A 554 13.79 16.05 -12.73
CA PRO A 554 13.35 16.68 -13.96
C PRO A 554 14.46 17.32 -14.81
N GLU A 555 15.64 17.65 -14.24
CA GLU A 555 16.86 18.09 -14.96
C GLU A 555 18.07 18.18 -13.98
N ILE A 556 19.33 18.24 -14.45
CA ILE A 556 20.52 18.48 -13.59
C ILE A 556 21.04 19.92 -13.82
N GLY A 557 21.09 20.76 -12.77
CA GLY A 557 21.64 22.12 -12.82
C GLY A 557 20.97 23.10 -11.87
N LYS A 558 21.47 24.35 -11.74
CA LYS A 558 20.91 25.37 -10.82
C LYS A 558 19.41 25.67 -11.06
N LYS A 559 18.95 25.64 -12.32
CA LYS A 559 17.53 25.79 -12.68
C LYS A 559 16.65 24.63 -12.17
N SER A 560 17.24 23.45 -11.94
CA SER A 560 16.52 22.28 -11.44
C SER A 560 16.10 22.40 -9.98
N LEU A 561 16.90 23.03 -9.12
CA LEU A 561 16.53 23.20 -7.70
C LEU A 561 15.33 24.13 -7.51
N GLU A 562 15.26 25.23 -8.27
CA GLU A 562 14.11 26.13 -8.25
C GLU A 562 12.85 25.44 -8.78
N TYR A 563 12.98 24.65 -9.85
CA TYR A 563 11.89 23.85 -10.40
C TYR A 563 11.42 22.74 -9.43
N GLN A 564 12.34 22.05 -8.75
CA GLN A 564 12.01 21.08 -7.70
C GLN A 564 11.21 21.74 -6.58
N LYS A 565 11.61 22.95 -6.14
CA LYS A 565 10.89 23.72 -5.12
C LYS A 565 9.51 24.16 -5.61
N SER A 566 9.36 24.58 -6.87
CA SER A 566 8.05 24.95 -7.43
C SER A 566 7.11 23.74 -7.50
N LEU A 567 7.61 22.57 -7.90
CA LEU A 567 6.84 21.32 -7.89
C LEU A 567 6.38 20.91 -6.50
N VAL A 568 7.27 20.99 -5.49
CA VAL A 568 6.91 20.74 -4.09
C VAL A 568 5.82 21.71 -3.65
N LYS A 569 6.00 23.02 -3.92
CA LYS A 569 5.02 24.05 -3.58
C LYS A 569 3.65 23.74 -4.21
N GLN A 570 3.61 23.38 -5.49
CA GLN A 570 2.39 23.01 -6.19
C GLN A 570 1.69 21.78 -5.58
N ARG A 571 2.45 20.71 -5.28
CA ARG A 571 1.91 19.49 -4.63
C ARG A 571 1.36 19.80 -3.23
N LEU A 572 2.04 20.65 -2.47
CA LEU A 572 1.59 21.07 -1.13
C LEU A 572 0.27 21.84 -1.21
N TYR A 573 0.13 22.74 -2.19
CA TYR A 573 -1.15 23.45 -2.43
C TYR A 573 -2.28 22.48 -2.79
N SER A 574 -2.06 21.53 -3.70
CA SER A 574 -3.10 20.57 -4.08
C SER A 574 -3.54 19.69 -2.90
N LEU A 575 -2.60 19.24 -2.07
CA LEU A 575 -2.89 18.46 -0.86
C LEU A 575 -3.69 19.28 0.16
N ALA A 576 -3.36 20.56 0.32
CA ALA A 576 -4.09 21.47 1.22
C ALA A 576 -5.54 21.68 0.74
N GLU A 577 -5.76 21.83 -0.56
CA GLU A 577 -7.11 21.91 -1.13
C GLU A 577 -7.92 20.64 -0.91
N GLU A 578 -7.33 19.47 -1.13
CA GLU A 578 -8.01 18.19 -0.93
C GLU A 578 -8.45 18.02 0.54
N LYS A 579 -7.55 18.30 1.49
CA LYS A 579 -7.88 18.26 2.92
C LYS A 579 -8.99 19.25 3.30
N LYS A 580 -9.00 20.43 2.70
CA LYS A 580 -10.07 21.42 2.87
C LYS A 580 -11.41 20.88 2.35
N ARG A 581 -11.42 20.21 1.19
CA ARG A 581 -12.63 19.57 0.64
C ARG A 581 -13.15 18.44 1.53
N GLU A 582 -12.28 17.59 2.06
CA GLU A 582 -12.66 16.53 3.02
C GLU A 582 -13.30 17.11 4.27
N LEU A 583 -12.69 18.15 4.86
CA LEU A 583 -13.20 18.80 6.06
C LEU A 583 -14.60 19.42 5.81
N ASN A 584 -14.79 20.06 4.66
CA ASN A 584 -16.08 20.62 4.27
C ASN A 584 -17.15 19.53 4.11
N LEU A 585 -16.80 18.40 3.49
CA LEU A 585 -17.70 17.26 3.34
C LEU A 585 -18.07 16.65 4.70
N PHE A 586 -17.08 16.51 5.60
CA PHE A 586 -17.29 16.03 6.96
C PHE A 586 -18.27 16.92 7.73
N ASN A 587 -18.09 18.24 7.69
CA ASN A 587 -19.00 19.19 8.33
C ASN A 587 -20.43 19.10 7.78
N LYS A 588 -20.56 18.91 6.45
CA LYS A 588 -21.86 18.76 5.77
C LYS A 588 -22.58 17.46 6.12
N ILE A 589 -21.84 16.34 6.22
CA ILE A 589 -22.40 15.02 6.57
C ILE A 589 -22.90 15.01 8.02
N HIS A 590 -22.16 15.64 8.94
CA HIS A 590 -22.49 15.61 10.36
C HIS A 590 -23.56 16.63 10.79
N GLY A 591 -24.16 17.38 9.85
CA GLY A 591 -25.26 18.32 10.15
C GLY A 591 -24.89 19.48 11.08
N LEU A 592 -23.60 19.60 11.44
CA LEU A 592 -23.08 20.60 12.37
C LEU A 592 -23.33 22.02 11.87
N GLU A 593 -23.34 22.23 10.55
CA GLU A 593 -23.66 23.53 9.96
C GLU A 593 -25.12 23.94 10.22
N ALA A 594 -26.08 23.02 10.09
CA ALA A 594 -27.50 23.33 10.27
C ALA A 594 -27.84 23.60 11.75
N GLU A 595 -27.25 22.85 12.67
CA GLU A 595 -27.51 22.96 14.11
C GLU A 595 -26.86 24.22 14.72
N ILE A 596 -25.64 24.56 14.29
CA ILE A 596 -24.98 25.83 14.65
C ILE A 596 -25.75 27.02 14.06
N PHE A 597 -26.24 26.89 12.82
CA PHE A 597 -27.02 27.93 12.14
C PHE A 597 -28.38 28.20 12.80
N GLU A 598 -29.12 27.17 13.21
CA GLU A 598 -30.38 27.32 13.93
C GLU A 598 -30.18 27.97 15.31
N GLN A 599 -29.16 27.55 16.07
CA GLN A 599 -28.86 28.15 17.37
C GLN A 599 -28.47 29.63 17.26
N ASN A 600 -27.67 30.00 16.26
CA ASN A 600 -27.29 31.39 16.01
C ASN A 600 -28.47 32.25 15.54
N THR A 601 -29.36 31.70 14.70
CA THR A 601 -30.57 32.39 14.24
C THR A 601 -31.55 32.63 15.39
N PHE A 602 -31.74 31.64 16.27
CA PHE A 602 -32.56 31.75 17.49
C PHE A 602 -32.04 32.82 18.45
N LEU A 603 -30.73 32.83 18.72
CA LEU A 603 -30.10 33.83 19.60
C LEU A 603 -30.17 35.24 19.02
N ARG A 604 -30.01 35.40 17.69
CA ARG A 604 -30.13 36.68 16.98
C ARG A 604 -31.54 37.27 17.10
N HIS A 605 -32.58 36.48 16.88
CA HIS A 605 -33.96 36.96 17.03
C HIS A 605 -34.34 37.28 18.48
N THR A 606 -33.78 36.57 19.45
CA THR A 606 -34.16 36.73 20.86
C THR A 606 -33.45 37.91 21.55
N LEU A 607 -32.20 38.22 21.19
CA LEU A 607 -31.38 39.19 21.92
C LEU A 607 -31.14 40.52 21.19
N ALA A 608 -31.06 40.53 19.85
CA ALA A 608 -30.72 41.75 19.09
C ALA A 608 -31.86 42.80 19.11
N GLY A 609 -33.11 42.36 18.99
CA GLY A 609 -34.28 43.24 19.04
C GLY A 609 -34.44 43.96 20.39
N PRO A 610 -34.50 43.24 21.53
CA PRO A 610 -34.59 43.86 22.85
C PRO A 610 -33.42 44.79 23.18
N ALA A 611 -32.20 44.45 22.76
CA ALA A 611 -31.02 45.29 22.99
C ALA A 611 -31.07 46.62 22.20
N SER A 612 -31.48 46.58 20.93
CA SER A 612 -31.65 47.81 20.12
C SER A 612 -32.76 48.70 20.69
N ASN A 613 -33.90 48.09 21.06
CA ASN A 613 -35.02 48.82 21.66
C ASN A 613 -34.63 49.50 22.97
N LEU A 614 -33.79 48.86 23.79
CA LEU A 614 -33.28 49.45 25.04
C LEU A 614 -32.40 50.67 24.76
N ARG A 615 -31.45 50.56 23.81
CA ARG A 615 -30.60 51.69 23.40
C ARG A 615 -31.44 52.86 22.89
N ASP A 616 -32.38 52.58 22.00
CA ASP A 616 -33.20 53.61 21.38
C ASP A 616 -34.14 54.26 22.42
N SER A 617 -34.65 53.48 23.38
CA SER A 617 -35.44 54.01 24.51
C SER A 617 -34.63 54.96 25.41
N VAL A 618 -33.40 54.58 25.75
CA VAL A 618 -32.49 55.41 26.57
C VAL A 618 -32.12 56.69 25.83
N SER A 619 -31.81 56.59 24.53
CA SER A 619 -31.51 57.75 23.67
C SER A 619 -32.72 58.69 23.58
N ASN A 620 -33.92 58.17 23.34
CA ASN A 620 -35.15 58.96 23.28
C ASN A 620 -35.44 59.68 24.61
N ILE A 621 -35.27 59.00 25.75
CA ILE A 621 -35.44 59.62 27.08
C ILE A 621 -34.46 60.79 27.25
N ARG A 622 -33.20 60.61 26.84
CA ARG A 622 -32.18 61.66 26.90
C ARG A 622 -32.53 62.83 26.00
N THR A 623 -32.97 62.59 24.76
CA THR A 623 -33.40 63.63 23.82
C THR A 623 -34.59 64.41 24.37
N ILE A 624 -35.60 63.74 24.95
CA ILE A 624 -36.74 64.42 25.60
C ILE A 624 -36.26 65.30 26.74
N LEU A 625 -35.35 64.80 27.60
CA LEU A 625 -34.81 65.59 28.71
C LEU A 625 -34.04 66.83 28.21
N LEU A 626 -33.17 66.66 27.20
CA LEU A 626 -32.36 67.72 26.62
C LEU A 626 -33.20 68.79 25.90
N GLU A 627 -34.11 68.38 25.03
CA GLU A 627 -34.82 69.30 24.14
C GLU A 627 -36.09 69.88 24.74
N LYS A 628 -36.79 69.12 25.60
CA LYS A 628 -38.11 69.52 26.13
C LYS A 628 -38.08 69.96 27.59
N ILE A 629 -37.14 69.47 28.41
CA ILE A 629 -37.17 69.70 29.87
C ILE A 629 -36.08 70.66 30.34
N ILE A 630 -34.82 70.49 29.88
CA ILE A 630 -33.70 71.37 30.27
C ILE A 630 -33.96 72.86 30.02
N PRO A 631 -34.62 73.30 28.92
CA PRO A 631 -34.93 74.72 28.73
C PRO A 631 -35.75 75.34 29.87
N HIS A 632 -36.52 74.53 30.60
CA HIS A 632 -37.33 74.96 31.74
C HIS A 632 -36.65 74.69 33.10
N TYR A 633 -35.72 73.74 33.16
CA TYR A 633 -34.97 73.35 34.37
C TYR A 633 -33.49 73.16 34.05
N PRO A 634 -32.68 74.24 34.02
CA PRO A 634 -31.31 74.19 33.49
C PRO A 634 -30.36 73.28 34.26
N ASN A 635 -30.55 73.17 35.58
CA ASN A 635 -29.66 72.41 36.47
C ASN A 635 -30.16 70.98 36.73
N LEU A 636 -31.10 70.47 35.92
CA LEU A 636 -31.72 69.15 36.12
C LEU A 636 -30.68 68.02 36.15
N PHE A 637 -29.69 68.07 35.26
CA PHE A 637 -28.65 67.05 35.18
C PHE A 637 -27.61 67.15 36.28
N ASP A 638 -27.54 68.24 37.04
CA ASP A 638 -26.65 68.39 38.19
C ASP A 638 -27.25 67.83 39.49
N LEU A 639 -28.54 67.46 39.47
CA LEU A 639 -29.21 66.90 40.63
C LEU A 639 -28.56 65.60 41.08
N LYS A 640 -28.36 65.50 42.39
CA LYS A 640 -27.81 64.34 43.07
C LYS A 640 -28.83 63.80 44.06
N ILE A 641 -28.81 62.50 44.28
CA ILE A 641 -29.69 61.83 45.26
C ILE A 641 -29.45 62.41 46.67
N SER A 642 -28.18 62.73 47.00
CA SER A 642 -27.79 63.53 48.16
C SER A 642 -26.39 64.11 47.97
N GLU A 643 -25.98 65.08 48.78
CA GLU A 643 -24.63 65.69 48.69
C GLU A 643 -23.47 64.69 48.85
N LYS A 644 -23.72 63.52 49.44
CA LYS A 644 -22.72 62.44 49.58
C LYS A 644 -22.52 61.63 48.30
N HIS A 645 -23.39 61.75 47.30
CA HIS A 645 -23.28 61.02 46.04
C HIS A 645 -22.37 61.78 45.07
N LEU A 646 -21.39 61.06 44.51
CA LEU A 646 -20.42 61.65 43.59
C LEU A 646 -21.04 61.95 42.21
N LYS A 647 -21.95 61.10 41.74
CA LYS A 647 -22.55 61.15 40.40
C LYS A 647 -23.89 61.89 40.39
N SER A 648 -24.08 62.75 39.39
CA SER A 648 -25.32 63.46 39.13
C SER A 648 -26.29 62.64 38.26
N LEU A 649 -27.52 63.12 38.08
CA LEU A 649 -28.50 62.52 37.16
C LEU A 649 -27.94 62.41 35.73
N GLY A 650 -27.22 63.44 35.27
CA GLY A 650 -26.54 63.42 33.97
C GLY A 650 -25.52 62.29 33.86
N ASP A 651 -24.71 62.09 34.90
CA ASP A 651 -23.71 61.01 34.94
C ASP A 651 -24.36 59.63 34.85
N TYR A 652 -25.50 59.41 35.53
CA TYR A 652 -26.20 58.14 35.47
C TYR A 652 -26.82 57.87 34.09
N ILE A 653 -27.39 58.89 33.44
CA ILE A 653 -27.93 58.75 32.08
C ILE A 653 -26.81 58.40 31.10
N SER A 654 -25.67 59.08 31.16
CA SER A 654 -24.53 58.78 30.29
C SER A 654 -23.94 57.39 30.52
N ILE A 655 -23.97 56.88 31.76
CA ILE A 655 -23.55 55.51 32.05
C ILE A 655 -24.51 54.49 31.43
N ILE A 656 -25.82 54.69 31.59
CA ILE A 656 -26.83 53.78 31.04
C ILE A 656 -26.75 53.76 29.51
N GLU A 657 -26.55 54.91 28.88
CA GLU A 657 -26.39 55.03 27.43
C GLU A 657 -25.14 54.29 26.94
N ARG A 658 -23.98 54.54 27.56
CA ARG A 658 -22.74 53.84 27.22
C ARG A 658 -22.84 52.34 27.42
N ASP A 659 -23.47 51.90 28.51
CA ASP A 659 -23.59 50.47 28.82
C ASP A 659 -24.62 49.81 27.88
N ALA A 660 -25.69 50.49 27.48
CA ALA A 660 -26.61 50.05 26.44
C ALA A 660 -25.92 49.93 25.07
N GLU A 661 -25.10 50.91 24.69
CA GLU A 661 -24.29 50.87 23.47
C GLU A 661 -23.30 49.70 23.50
N LYS A 662 -22.61 49.48 24.63
CA LYS A 662 -21.71 48.34 24.81
C LYS A 662 -22.43 47.01 24.72
N ILE A 663 -23.65 46.90 25.26
CA ILE A 663 -24.45 45.67 25.15
C ILE A 663 -24.80 45.42 23.69
N VAL A 664 -25.27 46.43 22.96
CA VAL A 664 -25.57 46.30 21.52
C VAL A 664 -24.30 45.94 20.75
N GLN A 665 -23.18 46.61 21.00
CA GLN A 665 -21.88 46.29 20.37
C GLN A 665 -21.42 44.87 20.71
N THR A 666 -21.56 44.43 21.96
CA THR A 666 -21.15 43.09 22.40
C THR A 666 -22.03 42.03 21.75
N VAL A 667 -23.35 42.20 21.80
CA VAL A 667 -24.33 41.31 21.16
C VAL A 667 -24.10 41.27 19.65
N SER A 668 -23.90 42.41 19.00
CA SER A 668 -23.54 42.47 17.58
C SER A 668 -22.16 41.87 17.29
N SER A 669 -21.17 42.00 18.17
CA SER A 669 -19.82 41.43 17.95
C SER A 669 -19.76 39.92 18.18
N GLN A 670 -20.53 39.39 19.13
CA GLN A 670 -20.61 37.96 19.42
C GLN A 670 -21.53 37.22 18.43
N LEU A 671 -22.56 37.90 17.89
CA LEU A 671 -23.44 37.33 16.87
C LEU A 671 -22.96 37.58 15.42
N LYS A 672 -21.86 38.32 15.22
CA LYS A 672 -21.15 38.48 13.93
C LYS A 672 -20.16 37.33 13.65
N VAL A 673 -20.48 36.11 14.09
CA VAL A 673 -19.76 34.89 13.67
C VAL A 673 -20.35 34.31 12.39
N ASP A 674 -21.50 34.79 11.93
CA ASP A 674 -22.03 34.42 10.61
C ASP A 674 -22.51 35.69 9.87
N THR A 675 -21.72 36.15 8.90
CA THR A 675 -22.02 37.36 8.12
C THR A 675 -23.20 37.17 7.16
N GLY A 676 -23.80 35.97 7.12
CA GLY A 676 -24.89 35.64 6.18
C GLY A 676 -24.44 35.59 4.72
N VAL A 677 -23.15 35.80 4.43
CA VAL A 677 -22.56 35.74 3.09
C VAL A 677 -22.77 34.38 2.44
N GLN A 678 -22.72 33.30 3.23
CA GLN A 678 -23.02 31.94 2.77
C GLN A 678 -24.52 31.71 2.50
N SER A 679 -25.41 32.43 3.19
CA SER A 679 -26.86 32.22 3.16
C SER A 679 -27.60 32.96 2.02
N LYS A 680 -26.95 33.95 1.39
CA LYS A 680 -27.55 34.71 0.27
C LYS A 680 -27.47 33.89 -1.02
N LYS A 681 -28.61 33.79 -1.71
CA LYS A 681 -28.71 33.08 -2.99
C LYS A 681 -27.99 33.88 -4.08
N LEU A 682 -27.14 33.20 -4.85
CA LEU A 682 -26.49 33.77 -6.03
C LEU A 682 -27.42 33.67 -7.25
N GLU A 683 -27.35 34.67 -8.10
CA GLU A 683 -28.09 34.83 -9.33
C GLU A 683 -27.18 35.36 -10.44
N GLN A 684 -27.67 35.32 -11.67
CA GLN A 684 -26.96 35.84 -12.83
C GLN A 684 -27.10 37.37 -12.84
N ILE A 685 -25.97 38.08 -12.79
CA ILE A 685 -25.92 39.55 -12.76
C ILE A 685 -25.12 40.03 -13.96
N GLU A 686 -25.71 40.92 -14.75
CA GLU A 686 -24.99 41.64 -15.81
C GLU A 686 -24.09 42.70 -15.14
N ILE A 687 -22.78 42.50 -15.25
CA ILE A 687 -21.82 43.19 -14.38
C ILE A 687 -21.58 44.64 -14.80
N TYR A 688 -21.63 44.95 -16.09
CA TYR A 688 -21.46 46.31 -16.57
C TYR A 688 -22.61 47.19 -16.09
N GLU A 689 -23.86 46.76 -16.26
CA GLU A 689 -25.08 47.49 -15.91
C GLU A 689 -25.12 47.69 -14.40
N PHE A 690 -24.70 46.68 -13.63
CA PHE A 690 -24.54 46.83 -12.19
C PHE A 690 -23.56 47.96 -11.83
N LEU A 691 -22.35 47.97 -12.40
CA LEU A 691 -21.32 48.96 -12.07
C LEU A 691 -21.66 50.37 -12.57
N GLU A 692 -22.25 50.49 -13.77
CA GLU A 692 -22.71 51.75 -14.35
C GLU A 692 -23.79 52.38 -13.45
N ASN A 693 -24.79 51.60 -13.06
CA ASN A 693 -25.84 52.05 -12.16
C ASN A 693 -25.29 52.38 -10.76
N TYR A 694 -24.42 51.54 -10.21
CA TYR A 694 -23.79 51.76 -8.91
C TYR A 694 -23.01 53.10 -8.88
N SER A 695 -22.24 53.39 -9.94
CA SER A 695 -21.52 54.66 -10.07
C SER A 695 -22.47 55.85 -10.25
N ALA A 696 -23.53 55.73 -11.03
CA ALA A 696 -24.52 56.79 -11.20
C ALA A 696 -25.25 57.13 -9.88
N GLU A 697 -25.66 56.12 -9.12
CA GLU A 697 -26.35 56.29 -7.83
C GLU A 697 -25.51 57.10 -6.82
N TYR A 698 -24.19 56.89 -6.79
CA TYR A 698 -23.30 57.66 -5.90
C TYR A 698 -23.18 59.13 -6.32
N ASN A 699 -23.13 59.42 -7.62
CA ASN A 699 -23.06 60.79 -8.12
C ASN A 699 -24.34 61.62 -7.89
N GLU A 700 -25.50 60.96 -7.72
CA GLU A 700 -26.77 61.64 -7.40
C GLU A 700 -26.92 62.02 -5.92
N ARG A 701 -26.10 61.44 -5.02
CA ARG A 701 -26.16 61.72 -3.57
C ARG A 701 -25.68 63.14 -3.26
N ARG A 702 -26.52 63.95 -2.63
CA ARG A 702 -26.17 65.32 -2.21
C ARG A 702 -25.23 65.30 -1.00
N GLY A 703 -24.18 66.12 -1.06
CA GLY A 703 -23.29 66.38 0.08
C GLY A 703 -22.03 65.51 0.16
N LEU A 704 -21.70 64.75 -0.90
CA LEU A 704 -20.43 64.04 -1.01
C LEU A 704 -19.31 64.98 -1.47
N ASN A 705 -18.10 64.78 -0.93
CA ASN A 705 -16.88 65.51 -1.30
C ASN A 705 -16.03 64.78 -2.35
N PHE A 706 -16.63 63.80 -3.06
CA PHE A 706 -15.99 63.03 -4.11
C PHE A 706 -16.98 62.72 -5.25
N LYS A 707 -16.46 62.29 -6.40
CA LYS A 707 -17.24 61.77 -7.54
C LYS A 707 -16.81 60.36 -7.91
N THR A 708 -17.69 59.62 -8.57
CA THR A 708 -17.39 58.30 -9.16
C THR A 708 -17.38 58.40 -10.68
N GLU A 709 -16.41 57.77 -11.33
CA GLU A 709 -16.32 57.67 -12.79
C GLU A 709 -16.27 56.19 -13.17
N PHE A 710 -17.14 55.77 -14.08
CA PHE A 710 -17.17 54.41 -14.61
C PHE A 710 -16.63 54.41 -16.03
N GLN A 711 -15.65 53.53 -16.29
CA GLN A 711 -15.00 53.33 -17.56
C GLN A 711 -14.93 51.83 -17.85
N PHE A 712 -14.79 51.47 -19.13
CA PHE A 712 -14.75 50.08 -19.55
C PHE A 712 -13.94 49.90 -20.82
N ASP A 713 -13.44 48.68 -21.03
CA ASP A 713 -12.77 48.30 -22.26
C ASP A 713 -13.78 48.12 -23.41
N LYS A 714 -13.68 48.98 -24.43
CA LYS A 714 -14.58 48.95 -25.58
C LYS A 714 -14.38 47.70 -26.44
N GLU A 715 -13.19 47.12 -26.46
CA GLU A 715 -12.92 45.89 -27.23
C GLU A 715 -13.63 44.67 -26.62
N VAL A 716 -13.95 44.74 -25.32
CA VAL A 716 -14.60 43.65 -24.56
C VAL A 716 -16.11 43.83 -24.50
N PHE A 717 -16.60 45.06 -24.32
CA PHE A 717 -18.01 45.32 -24.05
C PHE A 717 -18.78 45.90 -25.23
N ILE A 718 -18.14 46.11 -26.39
CA ILE A 718 -18.78 46.58 -27.62
C ILE A 718 -18.41 45.64 -28.78
N ASN A 719 -19.41 45.14 -29.51
CA ASN A 719 -19.19 44.30 -30.68
C ASN A 719 -18.81 45.13 -31.93
N GLU A 720 -18.48 44.47 -33.04
CA GLU A 720 -18.10 45.14 -34.30
C GLU A 720 -19.19 46.07 -34.87
N ASN A 721 -20.45 45.85 -34.50
CA ASN A 721 -21.60 46.64 -34.93
C ASN A 721 -21.84 47.89 -34.04
N GLY A 722 -21.08 48.04 -32.96
CA GLY A 722 -21.24 49.13 -31.99
C GLY A 722 -22.27 48.86 -30.89
N ASP A 723 -22.80 47.64 -30.82
CA ASP A 723 -23.77 47.22 -29.80
C ASP A 723 -23.06 46.67 -28.56
N ARG A 724 -23.71 46.82 -27.41
CA ARG A 724 -23.17 46.39 -26.12
C ARG A 724 -23.22 44.87 -25.96
N ILE A 725 -22.08 44.29 -25.60
CA ILE A 725 -21.95 42.88 -25.24
C ILE A 725 -22.35 42.73 -23.77
N LYS A 726 -23.35 41.89 -23.49
CA LYS A 726 -23.77 41.65 -22.10
C LYS A 726 -22.92 40.57 -21.50
N THR A 727 -22.28 40.88 -20.38
CA THR A 727 -21.42 39.93 -19.66
C THR A 727 -21.99 39.65 -18.29
N TYR A 728 -22.15 38.37 -17.98
CA TYR A 728 -22.79 37.94 -16.75
C TYR A 728 -21.81 37.25 -15.79
N ILE A 729 -21.98 37.51 -14.49
CA ILE A 729 -21.30 36.81 -13.41
C ILE A 729 -22.33 36.16 -12.47
N LEU A 730 -21.90 35.13 -11.72
CA LEU A 730 -22.74 34.50 -10.70
C LEU A 730 -22.53 35.20 -9.34
N ALA A 731 -23.46 36.08 -8.96
CA ALA A 731 -23.31 36.91 -7.76
C ALA A 731 -24.63 37.23 -7.05
N ASN A 732 -24.57 37.92 -5.92
CA ASN A 732 -25.76 38.46 -5.25
C ASN A 732 -25.64 39.99 -5.21
N LYS A 733 -26.70 40.70 -5.63
CA LYS A 733 -26.66 42.16 -5.79
C LYS A 733 -26.31 42.89 -4.49
N ASP A 734 -26.83 42.43 -3.36
CA ASP A 734 -26.53 43.05 -2.06
C ASP A 734 -25.07 42.80 -1.66
N LEU A 735 -24.52 41.61 -1.93
CA LEU A 735 -23.12 41.30 -1.60
C LEU A 735 -22.15 42.13 -2.44
N LEU A 736 -22.44 42.34 -3.72
CA LEU A 736 -21.65 43.24 -4.57
C LEU A 736 -21.74 44.69 -4.08
N SER A 737 -22.94 45.14 -3.70
CA SER A 737 -23.13 46.49 -3.16
C SER A 737 -22.37 46.66 -1.84
N ASP A 738 -22.47 45.68 -0.92
CA ASP A 738 -21.73 45.66 0.34
C ASP A 738 -20.21 45.72 0.10
N LEU A 739 -19.71 44.97 -0.87
CA LEU A 739 -18.29 44.94 -1.23
C LEU A 739 -17.79 46.32 -1.67
N PHE A 740 -18.43 46.94 -2.67
CA PHE A 740 -18.03 48.24 -3.17
C PHE A 740 -18.27 49.35 -2.15
N ASP A 741 -19.34 49.28 -1.35
CA ASP A 741 -19.61 50.25 -0.27
C ASP A 741 -18.50 50.23 0.78
N ASN A 742 -17.98 49.05 1.14
CA ASN A 742 -16.86 48.94 2.07
C ASN A 742 -15.57 49.54 1.47
N LEU A 743 -15.34 49.40 0.16
CA LEU A 743 -14.21 50.06 -0.52
C LEU A 743 -14.35 51.58 -0.54
N VAL A 744 -15.53 52.11 -0.87
CA VAL A 744 -15.84 53.55 -0.80
C VAL A 744 -15.62 54.08 0.62
N ASN A 745 -16.14 53.40 1.63
CA ASN A 745 -15.99 53.80 3.02
C ASN A 745 -14.52 53.82 3.46
N ASN A 746 -13.72 52.87 2.99
CA ASN A 746 -12.28 52.86 3.25
C ASN A 746 -11.60 54.07 2.59
N ALA A 747 -11.92 54.38 1.32
CA ALA A 747 -11.38 55.55 0.65
C ALA A 747 -11.75 56.86 1.36
N VAL A 748 -13.03 57.04 1.72
CA VAL A 748 -13.52 58.24 2.44
C VAL A 748 -12.86 58.39 3.80
N LYS A 749 -12.67 57.29 4.53
CA LYS A 749 -12.15 57.34 5.90
C LYS A 749 -10.63 57.46 5.96
N HIS A 750 -9.92 56.83 5.03
CA HIS A 750 -8.47 56.63 5.12
C HIS A 750 -7.67 57.31 4.02
N ALA A 751 -8.23 57.50 2.82
CA ALA A 751 -7.51 58.05 1.67
C ALA A 751 -7.86 59.52 1.37
N PHE A 752 -9.15 59.90 1.41
CA PHE A 752 -9.62 61.20 0.96
C PHE A 752 -9.25 62.37 1.87
N LEU A 753 -8.99 63.50 1.23
CA LEU A 753 -8.65 64.76 1.88
C LEU A 753 -9.86 65.72 1.83
N PRO A 754 -10.22 66.41 2.93
CA PRO A 754 -11.48 67.19 3.01
C PRO A 754 -11.65 68.30 1.96
N ASP A 755 -10.56 68.92 1.52
CA ASP A 755 -10.57 70.10 0.64
C ASP A 755 -10.18 69.78 -0.83
N ASP A 756 -9.95 68.50 -1.15
CA ASP A 756 -9.52 68.05 -2.48
C ASP A 756 -10.67 67.58 -3.36
N LYS A 757 -10.44 67.58 -4.68
CA LYS A 757 -11.35 67.00 -5.68
C LYS A 757 -11.17 65.48 -5.72
N ASN A 758 -11.61 64.81 -4.66
CA ASN A 758 -11.52 63.36 -4.56
C ASN A 758 -12.36 62.67 -5.64
N ARG A 759 -11.85 61.55 -6.17
CA ARG A 759 -12.50 60.76 -7.21
C ARG A 759 -12.27 59.27 -6.96
N ILE A 760 -13.27 58.46 -7.31
CA ILE A 760 -13.17 57.01 -7.46
C ILE A 760 -13.34 56.68 -8.92
N GLU A 761 -12.44 55.87 -9.46
CA GLU A 761 -12.49 55.39 -10.84
C GLU A 761 -12.72 53.88 -10.83
N ILE A 762 -13.75 53.43 -11.54
CA ILE A 762 -14.11 52.02 -11.67
C ILE A 762 -13.91 51.66 -13.13
N TYR A 763 -12.87 50.87 -13.42
CA TYR A 763 -12.55 50.40 -14.76
C TYR A 763 -12.79 48.88 -14.87
N ILE A 764 -13.55 48.44 -15.87
CA ILE A 764 -13.78 47.01 -16.12
C ILE A 764 -13.19 46.56 -17.46
N MET A 765 -12.47 45.44 -17.43
CA MET A 765 -11.78 44.84 -18.58
C MET A 765 -11.81 43.31 -18.52
N LYS A 766 -11.45 42.64 -19.62
CA LYS A 766 -11.27 41.18 -19.64
C LYS A 766 -9.80 40.85 -19.35
N ASN A 767 -9.56 39.88 -18.47
CA ASN A 767 -8.20 39.41 -18.24
C ASN A 767 -7.77 38.53 -19.44
N THR A 768 -6.64 38.88 -20.08
CA THR A 768 -6.12 38.17 -21.27
C THR A 768 -4.78 37.47 -21.01
N GLU A 769 -4.28 37.49 -19.76
CA GLU A 769 -2.96 36.94 -19.42
C GLU A 769 -2.90 35.40 -19.40
N PHE A 770 -4.05 34.72 -19.37
CA PHE A 770 -4.14 33.26 -19.37
C PHE A 770 -5.12 32.78 -20.45
N GLU A 771 -4.61 32.11 -21.50
CA GLU A 771 -5.40 31.64 -22.66
C GLU A 771 -6.58 30.69 -22.30
N ASP A 772 -6.65 30.19 -21.06
CA ASP A 772 -7.64 29.19 -20.61
C ASP A 772 -8.62 29.68 -19.51
N GLN A 773 -8.60 30.97 -19.12
CA GLN A 773 -9.52 31.50 -18.09
C GLN A 773 -10.26 32.77 -18.54
N ASP A 774 -11.55 32.63 -18.83
CA ASP A 774 -12.46 33.75 -19.11
C ASP A 774 -12.86 34.46 -17.79
N GLU A 775 -12.06 35.43 -17.37
CA GLU A 775 -12.32 36.27 -16.19
C GLU A 775 -12.49 37.75 -16.57
N ILE A 776 -13.30 38.45 -15.79
CA ILE A 776 -13.40 39.92 -15.82
C ILE A 776 -12.59 40.49 -14.68
N SER A 777 -11.82 41.54 -14.95
CA SER A 777 -11.08 42.32 -13.96
C SER A 777 -11.74 43.68 -13.78
N ILE A 778 -11.93 44.08 -12.53
CA ILE A 778 -12.47 45.38 -12.12
C ILE A 778 -11.39 46.08 -11.31
N LEU A 779 -10.87 47.17 -11.84
CA LEU A 779 -9.95 48.05 -11.14
C LEU A 779 -10.75 49.15 -10.42
N PHE A 780 -10.67 49.18 -9.10
CA PHE A 780 -11.33 50.16 -8.25
C PHE A 780 -10.28 51.10 -7.64
N SER A 781 -10.12 52.28 -8.24
CA SER A 781 -9.03 53.23 -7.96
C SER A 781 -9.53 54.51 -7.31
N ASN A 782 -8.70 55.20 -6.53
CA ASN A 782 -9.07 56.50 -5.96
C ASN A 782 -7.92 57.53 -5.90
N THR A 783 -8.25 58.82 -5.93
CA THR A 783 -7.30 59.96 -6.00
C THR A 783 -6.87 60.53 -4.64
N GLY A 784 -6.86 59.69 -3.60
CA GLY A 784 -6.52 60.08 -2.22
C GLY A 784 -5.03 59.94 -1.86
N LYS A 785 -4.74 59.51 -0.64
CA LYS A 785 -3.39 59.15 -0.19
C LYS A 785 -3.02 57.73 -0.63
N PRO A 786 -1.74 57.45 -0.94
CA PRO A 786 -1.26 56.10 -1.17
C PRO A 786 -1.35 55.26 0.11
N PHE A 787 -1.15 53.94 -0.01
CA PHE A 787 -1.11 53.06 1.14
C PHE A 787 0.03 53.45 2.11
N PRO A 788 -0.13 53.29 3.43
CA PRO A 788 0.94 53.60 4.39
C PRO A 788 2.20 52.76 4.13
N GLU A 789 3.39 53.34 4.40
CA GLU A 789 4.65 52.59 4.35
C GLU A 789 4.60 51.36 5.29
N ASN A 790 4.83 50.17 4.71
CA ASN A 790 4.71 48.84 5.36
C ASN A 790 3.28 48.30 5.57
N PHE A 791 2.27 48.80 4.85
CA PHE A 791 0.94 48.18 4.82
C PHE A 791 0.85 47.14 3.70
N SER A 792 0.72 45.86 4.06
CA SER A 792 0.65 44.76 3.09
C SER A 792 -0.79 44.35 2.77
N PHE A 793 -0.99 43.64 1.65
CA PHE A 793 -2.26 42.97 1.33
C PHE A 793 -2.73 42.06 2.47
N GLU A 794 -1.80 41.32 3.09
CA GLU A 794 -2.07 40.45 4.23
C GLU A 794 -2.61 41.24 5.44
N ASP A 795 -2.11 42.46 5.68
CA ASP A 795 -2.62 43.34 6.73
C ASP A 795 -4.03 43.83 6.44
N PHE A 796 -4.38 44.07 5.17
CA PHE A 796 -5.72 44.48 4.76
C PHE A 796 -6.77 43.39 4.99
N ILE A 797 -6.46 42.13 4.63
CA ILE A 797 -7.40 41.01 4.75
C ILE A 797 -7.40 40.35 6.14
N ARG A 798 -6.50 40.74 7.05
CA ARG A 798 -6.41 40.18 8.40
C ARG A 798 -7.51 40.72 9.31
N LYS A 799 -8.36 39.81 9.81
CA LYS A 799 -9.46 40.12 10.73
C LYS A 799 -8.94 40.78 12.02
N GLY A 800 -9.43 41.98 12.33
CA GLY A 800 -9.12 42.72 13.55
C GLY A 800 -7.83 43.54 13.51
N ALA A 801 -7.20 43.71 12.33
CA ALA A 801 -6.04 44.57 12.17
C ALA A 801 -6.47 46.03 11.96
N GLY A 802 -6.01 46.95 12.82
CA GLY A 802 -6.19 48.39 12.66
C GLY A 802 -4.84 49.09 12.60
N PHE A 803 -4.62 49.95 11.60
CA PHE A 803 -3.37 50.71 11.44
C PHE A 803 -3.64 52.22 11.54
N GLY A 804 -2.87 52.92 12.40
CA GLY A 804 -2.91 54.39 12.54
C GLY A 804 -3.91 54.99 13.54
N LEU A 805 -3.86 56.31 13.72
CA LEU A 805 -4.64 57.10 14.70
C LEU A 805 -6.18 57.09 14.46
N ASN A 806 -6.62 56.70 13.25
CA ASN A 806 -8.04 56.56 12.86
C ASN A 806 -8.42 55.10 12.57
N ALA A 807 -7.69 54.12 13.11
CA ALA A 807 -7.94 52.70 12.90
C ALA A 807 -9.41 52.32 13.17
N GLY A 808 -10.10 51.76 12.17
CA GLY A 808 -11.41 51.16 12.36
C GLY A 808 -11.34 49.79 13.06
N ASP A 809 -12.47 49.09 13.11
CA ASP A 809 -12.61 47.79 13.79
C ASP A 809 -11.79 46.64 13.15
N GLY A 810 -11.10 46.90 12.03
CA GLY A 810 -10.26 45.92 11.32
C GLY A 810 -11.05 44.78 10.65
N VAL A 811 -12.35 44.97 10.44
CA VAL A 811 -13.25 43.94 9.88
C VAL A 811 -13.55 44.15 8.40
N GLY A 812 -13.40 45.38 7.89
CA GLY A 812 -13.81 45.76 6.52
C GLY A 812 -13.06 45.01 5.41
N GLY A 813 -11.73 45.03 5.43
CA GLY A 813 -10.92 44.32 4.41
C GLY A 813 -11.06 42.80 4.48
N TRP A 814 -11.17 42.23 5.67
CA TRP A 814 -11.51 40.82 5.85
C TRP A 814 -12.89 40.48 5.25
N TYR A 815 -13.91 41.31 5.48
CA TYR A 815 -15.26 41.09 4.97
C TYR A 815 -15.33 41.17 3.44
N ILE A 816 -14.63 42.13 2.83
CA ILE A 816 -14.47 42.25 1.37
C ILE A 816 -13.89 40.94 0.81
N ASN A 817 -12.81 40.43 1.40
CA ASN A 817 -12.17 39.19 0.96
C ASN A 817 -13.11 37.96 1.06
N GLU A 818 -13.94 37.88 2.11
CA GLU A 818 -14.90 36.78 2.25
C GLU A 818 -16.05 36.84 1.23
N ILE A 819 -16.49 38.05 0.84
CA ILE A 819 -17.45 38.21 -0.27
C ILE A 819 -16.81 37.74 -1.59
N ILE A 820 -15.59 38.20 -1.90
CA ILE A 820 -14.91 37.86 -3.16
C ILE A 820 -14.70 36.35 -3.28
N LYS A 821 -14.24 35.68 -2.21
CA LYS A 821 -14.13 34.22 -2.18
C LYS A 821 -15.46 33.52 -2.40
N ARG A 822 -16.56 34.04 -1.85
CA ARG A 822 -17.90 33.44 -2.04
C ARG A 822 -18.36 33.51 -3.50
N LEU A 823 -17.93 34.56 -4.20
CA LEU A 823 -18.19 34.82 -5.62
C LEU A 823 -17.16 34.15 -6.54
N ASN A 824 -16.27 33.30 -6.00
CA ASN A 824 -15.16 32.66 -6.72
C ASN A 824 -14.21 33.65 -7.43
N GLY A 825 -14.06 34.86 -6.90
CA GLY A 825 -13.16 35.87 -7.45
C GLY A 825 -11.80 35.94 -6.75
N SER A 826 -10.96 36.86 -7.22
CA SER A 826 -9.68 37.23 -6.60
C SER A 826 -9.63 38.73 -6.26
N LEU A 827 -8.74 39.12 -5.35
CA LEU A 827 -8.52 40.50 -4.91
C LEU A 827 -7.03 40.77 -4.80
N ASP A 828 -6.57 41.89 -5.33
CA ASP A 828 -5.24 42.42 -5.10
C ASP A 828 -5.25 43.93 -4.83
N MET A 829 -4.12 44.47 -4.36
CA MET A 829 -3.91 45.88 -4.04
C MET A 829 -2.70 46.42 -4.80
N ILE A 830 -2.90 47.55 -5.48
CA ILE A 830 -1.87 48.20 -6.29
C ILE A 830 -1.64 49.61 -5.74
N ASP A 831 -0.38 49.93 -5.44
CA ASP A 831 0.06 51.30 -5.16
C ASP A 831 0.38 52.02 -6.48
N GLU A 832 -0.55 52.86 -6.91
CA GLU A 832 -0.46 53.60 -8.18
C GLU A 832 0.65 54.65 -8.19
N THR A 833 1.21 54.98 -7.01
CA THR A 833 2.35 55.90 -6.90
C THR A 833 3.71 55.18 -6.99
N GLY A 834 3.70 53.85 -6.97
CA GLY A 834 4.87 52.99 -7.03
C GLY A 834 5.29 52.59 -8.45
N SER A 835 6.20 51.62 -8.55
CA SER A 835 6.70 51.09 -9.84
C SER A 835 5.67 50.30 -10.65
N GLU A 836 4.57 49.91 -10.01
CA GLU A 836 3.49 49.10 -10.60
C GLU A 836 2.30 49.95 -11.05
N GLY A 837 2.31 51.26 -10.77
CA GLY A 837 1.23 52.19 -11.08
C GLY A 837 1.22 52.71 -12.52
N LEU A 838 0.05 53.18 -12.97
CA LEU A 838 -0.14 53.75 -14.30
C LEU A 838 0.59 55.10 -14.44
N PRO A 839 1.61 55.22 -15.31
CA PRO A 839 2.39 56.44 -15.43
C PRO A 839 1.56 57.61 -15.97
N GLY A 840 1.53 58.71 -15.22
CA GLY A 840 0.84 59.94 -15.62
C GLY A 840 -0.61 60.06 -15.14
N THR A 841 -1.08 59.17 -14.27
CA THR A 841 -2.39 59.27 -13.61
C THR A 841 -2.31 60.05 -12.28
N ASP A 842 -3.46 60.56 -11.80
CA ASP A 842 -3.61 61.18 -10.48
C ASP A 842 -4.14 60.20 -9.41
N LEU A 843 -4.14 58.89 -9.72
CA LEU A 843 -4.63 57.83 -8.84
C LEU A 843 -3.56 57.45 -7.81
N ALA A 844 -3.99 57.12 -6.60
CA ALA A 844 -3.08 56.84 -5.50
C ALA A 844 -3.10 55.38 -5.04
N THR A 845 -4.26 54.73 -5.07
CA THR A 845 -4.40 53.31 -4.71
C THR A 845 -5.48 52.66 -5.56
N SER A 846 -5.26 51.41 -5.95
CA SER A 846 -6.23 50.60 -6.69
C SER A 846 -6.43 49.25 -6.01
N PHE A 847 -7.65 48.73 -6.08
CA PHE A 847 -7.97 47.34 -5.80
C PHE A 847 -8.33 46.64 -7.10
N GLU A 848 -7.61 45.59 -7.46
CA GLU A 848 -7.94 44.75 -8.61
C GLU A 848 -8.82 43.59 -8.15
N ILE A 849 -10.00 43.44 -8.74
CA ILE A 849 -10.99 42.43 -8.37
C ILE A 849 -11.33 41.60 -9.60
N THR A 850 -11.06 40.29 -9.57
CA THR A 850 -11.43 39.41 -10.69
C THR A 850 -12.65 38.54 -10.36
N PHE A 851 -13.50 38.31 -11.35
CA PHE A 851 -14.62 37.37 -11.27
C PHE A 851 -14.68 36.47 -12.51
N PRO A 852 -15.02 35.18 -12.36
CA PRO A 852 -15.22 34.29 -13.49
C PRO A 852 -16.46 34.69 -14.29
N ILE A 853 -16.35 34.67 -15.61
CA ILE A 853 -17.47 34.93 -16.52
C ILE A 853 -18.39 33.70 -16.53
N LEU A 854 -19.69 33.94 -16.36
CA LEU A 854 -20.71 32.90 -16.43
C LEU A 854 -21.23 32.71 -17.86
N GLU A 855 -21.54 33.81 -18.54
CA GLU A 855 -22.13 33.84 -19.87
C GLU A 855 -21.86 35.19 -20.55
N ILE A 856 -21.72 35.18 -21.88
CA ILE A 856 -21.61 36.36 -22.73
C ILE A 856 -22.74 36.27 -23.77
N GLU A 857 -23.63 37.27 -23.80
CA GLU A 857 -24.66 37.39 -24.84
C GLU A 857 -24.23 38.46 -25.86
N GLU A 858 -23.89 38.02 -27.07
CA GLU A 858 -23.74 38.89 -28.24
C GLU A 858 -25.10 38.99 -28.95
N HIS A 859 -25.65 40.18 -29.11
CA HIS A 859 -26.85 40.38 -29.91
C HIS A 859 -26.52 40.13 -31.40
N GLU A 860 -27.18 39.14 -32.03
CA GLU A 860 -27.17 38.92 -33.50
C GLU A 860 -27.73 40.12 -34.29
#